data_AF-A0A9P6TQC5-F1
#
_entry.id   AF-A0A9P6TQC5-F1
#
_cell.length_a   1.000
_cell.length_b   1.000
_cell.length_c   1.000
_cell.angle_alpha   90.00
_cell.angle_beta   90.00
_cell.angle_gamma   90.00
#
_symmetry.space_group_name_H-M   'P 1'
#
loop_
_entity.id
_entity.type
_entity.pdbx_description
1 polymer ?
#
loop_
_entity_poly.entity_id
_entity_poly.type
_entity_poly.pdbx_seq_one_letter_code
_entity_poly.pdbx_strand_id
1 'polypeptide(L)'
;MPVVFSGFIYEHQLTSTIAGYSNYLSESKDVRLSHFINTIFGSYFKNDPTNQSLIRQNIKPTQLVTHIKMYDLLNYFTWLNSDLVNVMIQRMGQLQLEHYSDMSYTINALDMVNPLNSLPSCTAVRLIECFFRVHPYSVLFNKTLLLQSYWTDTVDPLLLSVVFGTTTYKSQILEGKPVMFWHAGVRGNRNSFLDYAYYLLSKVSSEATLSRYQAVVLLALFELAFGYPKRGVALFSLSYMIGTKLGVYESKSEGTDGKYGIQGISNIEHELLRMTIWAAYSSTVRCTVRSHIAWIKVPQTAVTFCLKNLPPVNVYVSLSYKLDTACGNTSPSESYNHLYETFYTSSLIAMFSARIVLHITTPNGFFYTTANNAYWNTRDHKPKDIEAAIGRTLNEFMTFIEDNCHRWSDVQYYTLYTTWVLYKIHCTFLQSVYKVESYKTTADYFQGLKSITEKFHARKVPGPVPTHDFDPHSPDTIDRMHRLLPLVVDAIEKTKSFVAKAGCKHEVNPLPLGLMVSLLETCSRLFMIELKRSYDKRWWDSLELVTEIASSYVWKDWSVIELVDIHVKSFLSKYSKPQYSEASAGDASLNDGSCENEAVAICLPIINDFHGVAYIHPLNANLYCPFPDPMQDDIFEPIEGIPAPCNGFPDYRDIPINNFFYLGAHIGGSQGTEHCSGATQDNNVTTMLNDGIRLLDVELCTRGNKLHLCTSADFTLHDLVDEFFDFTRTQSKQLLLVHLNSKQQASLKQVEDVIDEVCKLHTERTLGTKIFEKRMCPFIYTKQHASRPWPSIGELLNYDPEMAQWEGDGEDVGVQSLVLFTHDDLVIPQGYKPTYFSPAFWKTSRKPGQHIESLDDQLQYMCKTPGAIYLRAYPDTNSDGCAANEKRYNPHLLESTIAGPTGCNLQTTPAAGTLNAITMDFYQKHLEYLNDLQKRMLRVNYEKWQGRSTKLEVSTLTSLEPSQEEPRVRDEL
;
A
#
# COMPACT_ATOMS: atom_id res chain seq x y z
N MET A 1 -15.95 3.22 25.94
CA MET A 1 -14.53 3.60 26.19
C MET A 1 -13.97 4.18 24.90
N PRO A 2 -13.65 5.49 24.82
CA PRO A 2 -13.10 6.06 23.60
C PRO A 2 -11.57 5.94 23.63
N VAL A 3 -11.03 5.17 22.69
CA VAL A 3 -9.58 5.08 22.45
C VAL A 3 -9.14 6.36 21.73
N VAL A 4 -8.24 7.09 22.38
CA VAL A 4 -7.68 8.38 21.97
C VAL A 4 -6.56 8.14 20.95
N PHE A 5 -6.72 8.65 19.72
CA PHE A 5 -5.63 8.73 18.74
C PHE A 5 -5.46 10.18 18.25
N SER A 6 -4.26 10.72 18.48
CA SER A 6 -3.85 12.09 18.17
C SER A 6 -3.09 12.16 16.84
N GLY A 7 -3.50 13.05 15.93
CA GLY A 7 -2.86 13.30 14.62
C GLY A 7 -2.21 14.69 14.53
N PHE A 8 -1.08 14.81 13.83
CA PHE A 8 -0.37 16.08 13.60
C PHE A 8 -0.11 16.36 12.11
N ILE A 9 -0.28 17.63 11.73
CA ILE A 9 0.02 18.27 10.44
C ILE A 9 1.03 19.40 10.71
N TYR A 10 2.04 19.56 9.85
CA TYR A 10 2.86 20.77 9.77
C TYR A 10 2.85 21.33 8.34
N GLU A 11 2.16 22.46 8.16
CA GLU A 11 2.35 23.42 7.08
C GLU A 11 2.91 24.70 7.71
N HIS A 12 4.05 25.24 7.25
CA HIS A 12 4.27 26.69 7.30
C HIS A 12 5.45 27.20 6.45
N GLN A 13 5.13 28.31 5.74
CA GLN A 13 5.95 29.47 5.37
C GLN A 13 7.23 29.25 4.55
N LEU A 14 7.21 29.70 3.28
CA LEU A 14 8.14 30.74 2.80
C LEU A 14 7.75 31.25 1.40
N THR A 15 7.60 32.57 1.32
CA THR A 15 7.62 33.38 0.11
C THR A 15 9.09 33.67 -0.25
N SER A 16 9.63 33.03 -1.28
CA SER A 16 10.83 33.55 -1.95
C SER A 16 10.61 33.50 -3.46
N THR A 17 10.69 34.67 -4.07
CA THR A 17 10.76 34.93 -5.51
C THR A 17 11.83 34.06 -6.16
N ILE A 18 11.44 33.15 -7.05
CA ILE A 18 12.37 32.37 -7.88
C ILE A 18 12.81 33.26 -9.04
N ALA A 19 14.12 33.53 -9.12
CA ALA A 19 14.74 34.27 -10.20
C ALA A 19 14.76 33.44 -11.50
N GLY A 20 13.90 33.80 -12.47
CA GLY A 20 14.13 33.92 -13.93
C GLY A 20 14.80 32.83 -14.79
N TYR A 21 15.45 31.78 -14.27
CA TYR A 21 16.40 30.97 -15.04
C TYR A 21 15.93 29.53 -15.41
N SER A 22 14.72 29.10 -15.04
CA SER A 22 14.24 27.71 -15.25
C SER A 22 13.26 27.49 -16.42
N ASN A 23 13.06 28.48 -17.28
CA ASN A 23 11.80 28.55 -18.04
C ASN A 23 11.70 27.67 -19.29
N TYR A 24 12.75 26.95 -19.70
CA TYR A 24 12.70 26.08 -20.89
C TYR A 24 13.55 24.81 -20.71
N LEU A 25 13.03 23.66 -21.17
CA LEU A 25 13.86 22.47 -21.42
C LEU A 25 14.91 22.88 -22.47
N SER A 26 16.19 22.93 -22.10
CA SER A 26 17.22 23.36 -23.05
C SER A 26 17.25 22.43 -24.28
N GLU A 27 17.59 22.98 -25.44
CA GLU A 27 17.84 22.20 -26.66
C GLU A 27 19.16 21.42 -26.60
N SER A 28 19.99 21.67 -25.58
CA SER A 28 21.25 20.97 -25.40
C SER A 28 20.99 19.52 -25.00
N LYS A 29 21.64 18.60 -25.73
CA LYS A 29 21.69 17.17 -25.41
C LYS A 29 22.43 16.88 -24.09
N ASP A 30 23.11 17.88 -23.52
CA ASP A 30 23.94 17.75 -22.32
C ASP A 30 23.11 17.93 -21.02
N VAL A 31 21.91 18.50 -21.11
CA VAL A 31 21.03 18.72 -19.95
C VAL A 31 20.03 17.57 -19.81
N ARG A 32 20.14 16.82 -18.72
CA ARG A 32 19.30 15.65 -18.39
C ARG A 32 17.99 16.05 -17.71
N LEU A 33 16.95 15.23 -17.83
CA LEU A 33 15.64 15.49 -17.19
C LEU A 33 15.74 15.61 -15.65
N SER A 34 16.66 14.87 -15.01
CA SER A 34 16.90 15.00 -13.56
C SER A 34 17.34 16.39 -13.12
N HIS A 35 18.00 17.17 -13.99
CA HIS A 35 18.37 18.54 -13.66
C HIS A 35 17.11 19.40 -13.39
N PHE A 36 16.08 19.26 -14.24
CA PHE A 36 14.81 19.96 -14.07
C PHE A 36 14.04 19.48 -12.84
N ILE A 37 13.99 18.16 -12.60
CA ILE A 37 13.36 17.60 -11.40
C ILE A 37 14.04 18.13 -10.14
N ASN A 38 15.36 18.11 -10.07
CA ASN A 38 16.10 18.59 -8.90
C ASN A 38 16.01 20.12 -8.73
N THR A 39 15.89 20.86 -9.84
CA THR A 39 15.69 22.32 -9.81
C THR A 39 14.30 22.67 -9.30
N ILE A 40 13.26 22.00 -9.82
CA ILE A 40 11.87 22.11 -9.35
C ILE A 40 11.82 21.69 -7.87
N PHE A 41 12.32 20.52 -7.52
CA PHE A 41 12.29 20.03 -6.15
C PHE A 41 13.06 20.96 -5.19
N GLY A 42 14.22 21.46 -5.62
CA GLY A 42 15.02 22.43 -4.89
C GLY A 42 14.29 23.77 -4.69
N SER A 43 13.61 24.28 -5.72
CA SER A 43 12.91 25.55 -5.64
C SER A 43 11.63 25.49 -4.80
N TYR A 44 10.92 24.36 -4.84
CA TYR A 44 9.67 24.17 -4.10
C TYR A 44 9.86 23.69 -2.66
N PHE A 45 10.95 22.97 -2.33
CA PHE A 45 11.05 22.25 -1.04
C PHE A 45 12.33 22.51 -0.22
N LYS A 46 13.34 23.22 -0.73
CA LYS A 46 14.67 23.33 -0.07
C LYS A 46 14.80 24.43 0.98
N ASN A 47 13.89 25.40 1.02
CA ASN A 47 14.00 26.59 1.88
C ASN A 47 13.31 26.46 3.26
N ASP A 48 12.97 25.26 3.73
CA ASP A 48 12.28 25.10 5.03
C ASP A 48 13.21 24.48 6.11
N PRO A 49 14.02 25.29 6.81
CA PRO A 49 14.89 24.83 7.89
C PRO A 49 14.12 24.38 9.14
N THR A 50 12.84 24.76 9.28
CA THR A 50 11.96 24.36 10.39
C THR A 50 11.43 22.94 10.26
N ASN A 51 11.33 22.39 9.04
CA ASN A 51 10.88 21.01 8.84
C ASN A 51 11.95 19.96 9.20
N GLN A 52 13.24 20.24 9.04
CA GLN A 52 14.29 19.25 9.36
C GLN A 52 14.49 19.00 10.87
N SER A 53 14.16 19.98 11.72
CA SER A 53 14.28 19.83 13.18
C SER A 53 13.06 19.18 13.83
N LEU A 54 11.85 19.36 13.28
CA LEU A 54 10.60 18.76 13.77
C LEU A 54 10.34 17.34 13.25
N ILE A 55 10.82 16.99 12.04
CA ILE A 55 10.77 15.61 11.51
C ILE A 55 11.62 14.64 12.37
N ARG A 56 12.55 15.15 13.18
CA ARG A 56 13.33 14.34 14.15
C ARG A 56 12.54 13.95 15.41
N GLN A 57 11.31 14.44 15.61
CA GLN A 57 10.48 14.05 16.76
C GLN A 57 9.52 12.90 16.40
N ASN A 58 9.96 11.66 16.65
CA ASN A 58 9.20 10.47 17.03
C ASN A 58 7.71 10.34 16.63
N ILE A 59 7.36 10.39 15.34
CA ILE A 59 6.04 9.90 14.88
C ILE A 59 6.26 8.76 13.90
N LYS A 60 5.75 7.57 14.22
CA LYS A 60 5.72 6.40 13.32
C LYS A 60 4.79 6.74 12.14
N PRO A 61 5.31 6.92 10.91
CA PRO A 61 4.49 7.27 9.73
C PRO A 61 3.44 6.19 9.38
N THR A 62 3.53 5.01 9.99
CA THR A 62 2.78 3.80 9.65
C THR A 62 1.38 3.70 10.27
N GLN A 63 0.99 4.56 11.21
CA GLN A 63 -0.25 4.36 11.99
C GLN A 63 -1.51 5.13 11.52
N LEU A 64 -1.41 6.06 10.56
CA LEU A 64 -2.57 6.88 10.16
C LEU A 64 -2.92 6.84 8.67
N VAL A 65 -2.03 6.35 7.80
CA VAL A 65 -2.12 6.58 6.33
C VAL A 65 -2.37 5.29 5.52
N THR A 66 -2.36 4.12 6.16
CA THR A 66 -2.24 2.80 5.49
C THR A 66 -3.52 1.95 5.44
N HIS A 67 -4.70 2.48 5.81
CA HIS A 67 -5.90 1.65 5.93
C HIS A 67 -6.79 1.56 4.67
N ILE A 68 -6.55 2.39 3.64
CA ILE A 68 -7.34 2.31 2.40
C ILE A 68 -6.80 1.17 1.54
N LYS A 69 -7.57 0.07 1.49
CA LYS A 69 -7.30 -1.15 0.72
C LYS A 69 -8.18 -1.16 -0.52
N MET A 70 -7.58 -1.30 -1.70
CA MET A 70 -8.30 -1.49 -2.97
C MET A 70 -8.12 -2.92 -3.45
N TYR A 71 -9.21 -3.70 -3.43
CA TYR A 71 -9.25 -5.07 -3.96
C TYR A 71 -9.57 -5.11 -5.46
N ASP A 72 -10.05 -4.00 -6.01
CA ASP A 72 -10.32 -3.83 -7.43
C ASP A 72 -10.01 -2.39 -7.85
N LEU A 73 -9.30 -2.23 -8.98
CA LEU A 73 -8.94 -0.94 -9.55
C LEU A 73 -9.92 -0.46 -10.63
N LEU A 74 -10.96 -1.22 -10.98
CA LEU A 74 -12.04 -0.72 -11.83
C LEU A 74 -12.74 0.49 -11.22
N ASN A 75 -12.86 0.51 -9.90
CA ASN A 75 -13.40 1.63 -9.12
C ASN A 75 -12.45 2.81 -8.94
N TYR A 76 -11.23 2.75 -9.49
CA TYR A 76 -10.19 3.72 -9.15
C TYR A 76 -10.57 5.16 -9.56
N PHE A 77 -11.12 5.37 -10.77
CA PHE A 77 -11.56 6.70 -11.21
C PHE A 77 -12.79 7.19 -10.44
N THR A 78 -13.70 6.28 -10.12
CA THR A 78 -14.87 6.57 -9.28
C THR A 78 -14.46 7.04 -7.88
N TRP A 79 -13.47 6.37 -7.28
CA TRP A 79 -12.87 6.80 -6.02
C TRP A 79 -12.18 8.16 -6.14
N LEU A 80 -11.40 8.40 -7.21
CA LEU A 80 -10.77 9.70 -7.46
C LEU A 80 -11.79 10.83 -7.59
N ASN A 81 -12.93 10.57 -8.24
CA ASN A 81 -14.02 11.53 -8.38
C ASN A 81 -14.60 11.87 -7.02
N SER A 82 -14.89 10.86 -6.20
CA SER A 82 -15.37 11.06 -4.83
C SER A 82 -14.38 11.85 -3.99
N ASP A 83 -13.09 11.53 -4.03
CA ASP A 83 -12.05 12.24 -3.28
C ASP A 83 -11.95 13.72 -3.72
N LEU A 84 -11.89 13.98 -5.02
CA LEU A 84 -11.87 15.35 -5.56
C LEU A 84 -13.11 16.15 -5.15
N VAL A 85 -14.31 15.58 -5.28
CA VAL A 85 -15.56 16.23 -4.91
C VAL A 85 -15.63 16.47 -3.41
N ASN A 86 -15.26 15.49 -2.59
CA ASN A 86 -15.32 15.59 -1.13
C ASN A 86 -14.35 16.64 -0.59
N VAL A 87 -13.11 16.68 -1.11
CA VAL A 87 -12.16 17.75 -0.76
C VAL A 87 -12.68 19.10 -1.23
N MET A 88 -13.24 19.19 -2.44
CA MET A 88 -13.84 20.43 -2.97
C MET A 88 -14.94 20.96 -2.04
N ILE A 89 -15.94 20.14 -1.72
CA ILE A 89 -17.11 20.58 -0.93
C ILE A 89 -16.74 20.85 0.53
N GLN A 90 -15.87 20.04 1.15
CA GLN A 90 -15.41 20.27 2.53
C GLN A 90 -14.66 21.60 2.67
N ARG A 91 -13.91 21.98 1.63
CA ARG A 91 -13.11 23.21 1.62
C ARG A 91 -13.90 24.45 1.23
N MET A 92 -14.81 24.35 0.26
CA MET A 92 -15.55 25.52 -0.22
C MET A 92 -16.81 25.79 0.61
N GLY A 93 -17.48 24.73 1.06
CA GLY A 93 -18.76 24.80 1.77
C GLY A 93 -18.62 24.99 3.28
N GLN A 94 -19.64 25.60 3.88
CA GLN A 94 -19.85 25.65 5.32
C GLN A 94 -20.44 24.33 5.84
N LEU A 95 -21.15 23.58 5.00
CA LEU A 95 -21.64 22.23 5.29
C LEU A 95 -20.45 21.26 5.27
N GLN A 96 -20.03 20.78 6.44
CA GLN A 96 -18.93 19.84 6.57
C GLN A 96 -19.40 18.40 6.39
N LEU A 97 -18.54 17.53 5.87
CA LEU A 97 -18.73 16.07 5.85
C LEU A 97 -18.03 15.47 7.07
N GLU A 98 -18.74 14.67 7.87
CA GLU A 98 -18.18 14.00 9.06
C GLU A 98 -17.40 12.75 8.70
N HIS A 99 -17.77 12.04 7.64
CA HIS A 99 -17.13 10.78 7.25
C HIS A 99 -15.74 10.95 6.59
N TYR A 100 -15.35 12.18 6.22
CA TYR A 100 -14.17 12.42 5.37
C TYR A 100 -13.11 13.28 6.07
N SER A 101 -11.87 12.77 6.14
CA SER A 101 -10.71 13.46 6.71
C SER A 101 -9.55 13.57 5.71
N ASP A 102 -8.86 14.72 5.71
CA ASP A 102 -7.71 14.99 4.82
C ASP A 102 -6.42 14.36 5.37
N MET A 103 -5.58 13.81 4.50
CA MET A 103 -4.32 13.09 4.84
C MET A 103 -3.06 13.88 4.46
N SER A 104 -2.00 13.78 5.27
CA SER A 104 -0.70 14.50 5.13
C SER A 104 0.48 13.60 4.69
N TYR A 105 1.57 14.20 4.16
CA TYR A 105 2.61 13.52 3.35
C TYR A 105 4.05 13.52 3.96
N THR A 106 4.85 12.47 3.72
CA THR A 106 6.28 12.35 4.14
C THR A 106 7.24 11.86 3.03
N ILE A 107 8.57 12.02 3.22
CA ILE A 107 9.65 11.83 2.20
C ILE A 107 10.69 10.80 2.66
N ASN A 108 11.23 9.98 1.75
CA ASN A 108 12.54 9.30 1.89
C ASN A 108 13.26 9.12 0.51
N ALA A 109 14.57 8.86 0.52
CA ALA A 109 15.44 8.72 -0.67
C ALA A 109 16.11 7.34 -0.79
N LEU A 110 16.51 6.95 -2.02
CA LEU A 110 16.92 5.58 -2.41
C LEU A 110 18.09 5.57 -3.41
N ASP A 111 18.83 4.45 -3.43
CA ASP A 111 19.96 4.07 -4.32
C ASP A 111 19.63 2.81 -5.14
N MET A 112 20.35 2.54 -6.23
CA MET A 112 19.80 1.73 -7.35
C MET A 112 20.75 0.95 -8.26
N VAL A 113 20.22 -0.14 -8.85
CA VAL A 113 20.80 -1.12 -9.82
C VAL A 113 19.83 -1.32 -11.00
N ASN A 114 20.30 -1.70 -12.20
CA ASN A 114 19.50 -1.89 -13.43
C ASN A 114 18.75 -3.25 -13.51
N PRO A 115 17.40 -3.28 -13.52
CA PRO A 115 16.57 -4.49 -13.57
C PRO A 115 15.99 -4.84 -14.95
N LEU A 116 16.14 -3.99 -16.00
CA LEU A 116 15.54 -4.27 -17.31
C LEU A 116 16.28 -5.40 -18.05
N ASN A 117 17.60 -5.47 -17.91
CA ASN A 117 18.43 -6.45 -18.63
C ASN A 117 18.33 -7.88 -18.06
N SER A 118 17.71 -8.05 -16.90
CA SER A 118 17.58 -9.36 -16.21
C SER A 118 16.25 -10.05 -16.49
N LEU A 119 15.32 -9.45 -17.23
CA LEU A 119 14.00 -10.02 -17.50
C LEU A 119 14.01 -10.91 -18.76
N PRO A 120 13.59 -12.18 -18.66
CA PRO A 120 13.27 -12.99 -19.84
C PRO A 120 12.13 -12.35 -20.66
N SER A 121 12.18 -12.48 -21.99
CA SER A 121 11.20 -11.85 -22.88
C SER A 121 9.76 -12.30 -22.62
N CYS A 122 9.55 -13.57 -22.25
CA CYS A 122 8.23 -14.08 -21.86
C CYS A 122 7.66 -13.33 -20.65
N THR A 123 8.48 -13.12 -19.61
CA THR A 123 8.10 -12.39 -18.40
C THR A 123 7.79 -10.92 -18.71
N ALA A 124 8.60 -10.28 -19.56
CA ALA A 124 8.36 -8.91 -19.99
C ALA A 124 7.02 -8.75 -20.73
N VAL A 125 6.71 -9.65 -21.67
CA VAL A 125 5.41 -9.66 -22.38
C VAL A 125 4.26 -9.88 -21.40
N ARG A 126 4.38 -10.86 -20.49
CA ARG A 126 3.38 -11.11 -19.45
C ARG A 126 3.14 -9.89 -18.58
N LEU A 127 4.17 -9.12 -18.22
CA LEU A 127 4.02 -7.86 -17.48
C LEU A 127 3.27 -6.80 -18.31
N ILE A 128 3.51 -6.71 -19.62
CA ILE A 128 2.71 -5.83 -20.50
C ILE A 128 1.25 -6.27 -20.52
N GLU A 129 0.97 -7.57 -20.62
CA GLU A 129 -0.40 -8.08 -20.60
C GLU A 129 -1.10 -7.81 -19.26
N CYS A 130 -0.40 -8.08 -18.16
CA CYS A 130 -0.89 -7.77 -16.81
C CYS A 130 -1.19 -6.28 -16.66
N PHE A 131 -0.36 -5.39 -17.21
CA PHE A 131 -0.62 -3.94 -17.18
C PHE A 131 -1.99 -3.59 -17.77
N PHE A 132 -2.31 -4.11 -18.96
CA PHE A 132 -3.62 -3.85 -19.60
C PHE A 132 -4.79 -4.54 -18.89
N ARG A 133 -4.52 -5.56 -18.07
CA ARG A 133 -5.54 -6.26 -17.29
C ARG A 133 -5.88 -5.55 -15.97
N VAL A 134 -4.88 -4.99 -15.26
CA VAL A 134 -5.08 -4.47 -13.89
C VAL A 134 -4.95 -2.96 -13.76
N HIS A 135 -4.24 -2.30 -14.68
CA HIS A 135 -3.86 -0.92 -14.47
C HIS A 135 -4.98 0.04 -14.93
N PRO A 136 -5.51 0.92 -14.05
CA PRO A 136 -6.61 1.82 -14.41
C PRO A 136 -6.22 2.83 -15.51
N TYR A 137 -4.96 3.25 -15.53
CA TYR A 137 -4.40 4.10 -16.60
C TYR A 137 -3.87 3.31 -17.81
N SER A 138 -4.26 2.04 -17.99
CA SER A 138 -3.94 1.30 -19.23
C SER A 138 -4.52 1.99 -20.48
N VAL A 139 -5.61 2.73 -20.31
CA VAL A 139 -6.26 3.58 -21.33
C VAL A 139 -5.37 4.69 -21.91
N LEU A 140 -4.22 4.98 -21.29
CA LEU A 140 -3.23 5.93 -21.79
C LEU A 140 -2.35 5.35 -22.90
N PHE A 141 -2.41 4.04 -23.09
CA PHE A 141 -1.58 3.27 -24.01
C PHE A 141 -2.45 2.44 -24.95
N ASN A 142 -1.88 2.02 -26.06
CA ASN A 142 -2.48 1.03 -26.95
C ASN A 142 -1.68 -0.28 -26.82
N LYS A 143 -2.37 -1.41 -26.57
CA LYS A 143 -1.70 -2.70 -26.31
C LYS A 143 -0.90 -3.15 -27.53
N THR A 144 -1.49 -3.03 -28.71
CA THR A 144 -0.88 -3.42 -29.98
C THR A 144 0.39 -2.62 -30.27
N LEU A 145 0.33 -1.28 -30.15
CA LEU A 145 1.49 -0.41 -30.40
C LEU A 145 2.62 -0.63 -29.39
N LEU A 146 2.29 -0.89 -28.12
CA LEU A 146 3.30 -1.15 -27.08
C LEU A 146 3.99 -2.50 -27.30
N LEU A 147 3.23 -3.56 -27.59
CA LEU A 147 3.78 -4.88 -27.92
C LEU A 147 4.63 -4.83 -29.20
N GLN A 148 4.14 -4.15 -30.24
CA GLN A 148 4.91 -3.96 -31.47
C GLN A 148 6.24 -3.27 -31.18
N SER A 149 6.22 -2.16 -30.44
CA SER A 149 7.43 -1.41 -30.08
C SER A 149 8.41 -2.22 -29.22
N TYR A 150 7.89 -3.12 -28.37
CA TYR A 150 8.71 -4.04 -27.58
C TYR A 150 9.42 -5.06 -28.48
N TRP A 151 8.68 -5.71 -29.39
CA TRP A 151 9.24 -6.71 -30.29
C TRP A 151 10.21 -6.13 -31.32
N THR A 152 10.05 -4.86 -31.69
CA THR A 152 10.97 -4.15 -32.60
C THR A 152 12.13 -3.46 -31.88
N ASP A 153 12.23 -3.58 -30.55
CA ASP A 153 13.24 -2.91 -29.71
C ASP A 153 13.29 -1.38 -29.91
N THR A 154 12.13 -0.78 -30.18
CA THR A 154 11.96 0.68 -30.38
C THR A 154 11.27 1.37 -29.21
N VAL A 155 10.86 0.62 -28.20
CA VAL A 155 10.17 1.15 -27.02
C VAL A 155 11.14 1.92 -26.14
N ASP A 156 10.69 3.06 -25.59
CA ASP A 156 11.51 3.85 -24.67
C ASP A 156 11.76 3.05 -23.36
N PRO A 157 13.03 2.82 -22.96
CA PRO A 157 13.34 2.07 -21.75
C PRO A 157 12.73 2.68 -20.48
N LEU A 158 12.57 4.01 -20.43
CA LEU A 158 11.91 4.68 -19.30
C LEU A 158 10.45 4.26 -19.23
N LEU A 159 9.77 4.17 -20.37
CA LEU A 159 8.38 3.75 -20.43
C LEU A 159 8.23 2.30 -19.95
N LEU A 160 9.06 1.38 -20.44
CA LEU A 160 9.04 -0.02 -19.99
C LEU A 160 9.28 -0.13 -18.48
N SER A 161 10.27 0.58 -17.94
CA SER A 161 10.58 0.56 -16.51
C SER A 161 9.40 1.02 -15.66
N VAL A 162 8.68 2.06 -16.09
CA VAL A 162 7.49 2.54 -15.38
C VAL A 162 6.31 1.56 -15.54
N VAL A 163 6.08 1.01 -16.74
CA VAL A 163 5.03 0.01 -16.97
C VAL A 163 5.27 -1.22 -16.10
N PHE A 164 6.46 -1.80 -16.11
CA PHE A 164 6.81 -2.96 -15.29
C PHE A 164 6.69 -2.63 -13.81
N GLY A 165 7.29 -1.52 -13.36
CA GLY A 165 7.27 -1.15 -11.95
C GLY A 165 5.88 -0.89 -11.39
N THR A 166 5.01 -0.20 -12.14
CA THR A 166 3.63 0.04 -11.69
C THR A 166 2.78 -1.23 -11.77
N THR A 167 3.06 -2.12 -12.71
CA THR A 167 2.34 -3.40 -12.86
C THR A 167 2.71 -4.37 -11.77
N THR A 168 3.99 -4.59 -11.49
CA THR A 168 4.45 -5.47 -10.40
C THR A 168 3.86 -5.07 -9.06
N TYR A 169 3.66 -3.77 -8.84
CA TYR A 169 3.00 -3.29 -7.62
C TYR A 169 1.50 -3.61 -7.59
N LYS A 170 0.81 -3.53 -8.73
CA LYS A 170 -0.65 -3.69 -8.85
C LYS A 170 -1.09 -5.12 -9.15
N SER A 171 -0.19 -6.00 -9.60
CA SER A 171 -0.49 -7.39 -9.91
C SER A 171 -0.95 -8.18 -8.68
N GLN A 172 -0.65 -7.68 -7.47
CA GLN A 172 -1.18 -8.17 -6.20
C GLN A 172 -2.72 -8.34 -6.22
N ILE A 173 -3.46 -7.53 -6.99
CA ILE A 173 -4.93 -7.70 -7.14
C ILE A 173 -5.30 -9.00 -7.84
N LEU A 174 -4.50 -9.46 -8.80
CA LEU A 174 -4.73 -10.75 -9.46
C LEU A 174 -4.56 -11.92 -8.48
N GLU A 175 -3.85 -11.69 -7.39
CA GLU A 175 -3.62 -12.62 -6.28
C GLU A 175 -4.64 -12.43 -5.15
N GLY A 176 -5.68 -11.60 -5.33
CA GLY A 176 -6.67 -11.27 -4.29
C GLY A 176 -6.14 -10.34 -3.18
N LYS A 177 -4.88 -9.89 -3.28
CA LYS A 177 -4.26 -8.99 -2.30
C LYS A 177 -4.61 -7.54 -2.62
N PRO A 178 -4.99 -6.73 -1.61
CA PRO A 178 -5.36 -5.35 -1.84
C PRO A 178 -4.14 -4.49 -2.12
N VAL A 179 -4.25 -3.58 -3.08
CA VAL A 179 -3.27 -2.50 -3.23
C VAL A 179 -3.56 -1.45 -2.17
N MET A 180 -2.53 -1.10 -1.40
CA MET A 180 -2.63 -0.05 -0.38
C MET A 180 -2.05 1.27 -0.90
N PHE A 181 -2.72 2.37 -0.60
CA PHE A 181 -2.18 3.70 -0.91
C PHE A 181 -0.89 3.95 -0.13
N TRP A 182 0.05 4.65 -0.78
CA TRP A 182 1.35 5.06 -0.20
C TRP A 182 2.30 3.93 0.24
N HIS A 183 1.91 2.67 0.05
CA HIS A 183 2.68 1.54 0.54
C HIS A 183 4.00 1.35 -0.21
N ALA A 184 4.09 1.75 -1.49
CA ALA A 184 5.36 1.84 -2.24
C ALA A 184 6.28 2.98 -1.79
N GLY A 185 5.84 3.84 -0.87
CA GLY A 185 6.69 4.84 -0.21
C GLY A 185 7.65 4.22 0.83
N VAL A 186 7.36 3.00 1.30
CA VAL A 186 8.21 2.22 2.20
C VAL A 186 9.30 1.53 1.41
N ARG A 187 10.57 1.76 1.78
CA ARG A 187 11.75 1.27 1.05
C ARG A 187 11.74 -0.24 0.78
N GLY A 188 11.17 -1.05 1.68
CA GLY A 188 11.09 -2.50 1.50
C GLY A 188 10.05 -2.96 0.46
N ASN A 189 9.04 -2.13 0.19
CA ASN A 189 7.89 -2.51 -0.65
C ASN A 189 7.96 -1.91 -2.05
N ARG A 190 9.03 -1.16 -2.33
CA ARG A 190 9.23 -0.50 -3.61
C ARG A 190 10.04 -1.40 -4.52
N ASN A 191 9.48 -1.70 -5.70
CA ASN A 191 10.18 -2.53 -6.66
C ASN A 191 11.31 -1.78 -7.38
N SER A 192 12.29 -2.55 -7.84
CA SER A 192 13.51 -2.06 -8.49
C SER A 192 13.23 -1.32 -9.81
N PHE A 193 12.19 -1.68 -10.56
CA PHE A 193 11.86 -1.01 -11.82
C PHE A 193 11.48 0.47 -11.62
N LEU A 194 10.75 0.79 -10.56
CA LEU A 194 10.38 2.18 -10.28
C LEU A 194 11.57 3.04 -9.89
N ASP A 195 12.50 2.47 -9.13
CA ASP A 195 13.72 3.18 -8.80
C ASP A 195 14.62 3.33 -10.05
N TYR A 196 14.58 2.34 -10.95
CA TYR A 196 15.39 2.38 -12.17
C TYR A 196 14.83 3.38 -13.17
N ALA A 197 13.52 3.59 -13.18
CA ALA A 197 12.91 4.69 -13.91
C ALA A 197 13.49 6.05 -13.47
N TYR A 198 13.77 6.25 -12.18
CA TYR A 198 14.45 7.46 -11.71
C TYR A 198 15.92 7.55 -12.13
N TYR A 199 16.63 6.41 -12.15
CA TYR A 199 17.97 6.36 -12.73
C TYR A 199 17.93 6.74 -14.21
N LEU A 200 16.99 6.20 -14.99
CA LEU A 200 16.80 6.53 -16.41
C LEU A 200 16.46 8.01 -16.60
N LEU A 201 15.57 8.60 -15.79
CA LEU A 201 15.32 10.05 -15.80
C LEU A 201 16.60 10.88 -15.61
N SER A 202 17.62 10.34 -14.92
CA SER A 202 18.92 10.98 -14.76
C SER A 202 19.90 10.80 -15.92
N LYS A 203 19.56 9.96 -16.90
CA LYS A 203 20.41 9.60 -18.04
C LYS A 203 19.81 10.00 -19.38
N VAL A 204 18.49 9.96 -19.50
CA VAL A 204 17.75 10.22 -20.73
C VAL A 204 17.84 11.71 -21.11
N SER A 205 17.90 11.98 -22.42
CA SER A 205 17.99 13.34 -22.98
C SER A 205 16.73 14.17 -22.71
N SER A 206 16.83 15.50 -22.83
CA SER A 206 15.71 16.44 -22.72
C SER A 206 14.78 16.45 -23.96
N GLU A 207 14.98 15.55 -24.91
CA GLU A 207 14.14 15.40 -26.09
C GLU A 207 12.74 14.93 -25.69
N ALA A 208 11.72 15.63 -26.21
CA ALA A 208 10.33 15.38 -25.88
C ALA A 208 9.72 14.43 -26.90
N THR A 209 9.28 13.27 -26.44
CA THR A 209 8.54 12.27 -27.24
C THR A 209 7.25 11.90 -26.52
N LEU A 210 6.27 11.36 -27.26
CA LEU A 210 5.02 10.88 -26.66
C LEU A 210 5.27 9.81 -25.58
N SER A 211 6.14 8.83 -25.86
CA SER A 211 6.48 7.76 -24.93
C SER A 211 7.08 8.29 -23.63
N ARG A 212 7.97 9.29 -23.69
CA ARG A 212 8.54 9.94 -22.48
C ARG A 212 7.50 10.74 -21.71
N TYR A 213 6.64 11.46 -22.43
CA TYR A 213 5.54 12.18 -21.80
C TYR A 213 4.61 11.22 -21.05
N GLN A 214 4.19 10.13 -21.69
CA GLN A 214 3.38 9.07 -21.08
C GLN A 214 4.09 8.41 -19.89
N ALA A 215 5.38 8.10 -20.00
CA ALA A 215 6.15 7.49 -18.91
C ALA A 215 6.25 8.42 -17.69
N VAL A 216 6.54 9.71 -17.90
CA VAL A 216 6.61 10.71 -16.82
C VAL A 216 5.25 10.92 -16.18
N VAL A 217 4.16 11.00 -16.97
CA VAL A 217 2.80 11.12 -16.43
C VAL A 217 2.40 9.87 -15.65
N LEU A 218 2.64 8.67 -16.17
CA LEU A 218 2.33 7.42 -15.48
C LEU A 218 3.10 7.29 -14.17
N LEU A 219 4.39 7.63 -14.16
CA LEU A 219 5.19 7.66 -12.94
C LEU A 219 4.68 8.72 -11.96
N ALA A 220 4.32 9.92 -12.44
CA ALA A 220 3.75 10.97 -11.59
C ALA A 220 2.45 10.53 -10.92
N LEU A 221 1.55 9.88 -11.67
CA LEU A 221 0.28 9.32 -11.18
C LEU A 221 0.54 8.25 -10.12
N PHE A 222 1.51 7.37 -10.36
CA PHE A 222 1.90 6.33 -9.40
C PHE A 222 2.46 6.95 -8.11
N GLU A 223 3.42 7.86 -8.21
CA GLU A 223 4.04 8.50 -7.05
C GLU A 223 3.05 9.33 -6.25
N LEU A 224 2.06 9.94 -6.93
CA LEU A 224 0.99 10.70 -6.31
C LEU A 224 -0.01 9.82 -5.56
N ALA A 225 -0.16 8.53 -5.86
CA ALA A 225 -1.14 7.67 -5.19
C ALA A 225 -0.49 6.62 -4.28
N PHE A 226 0.62 6.04 -4.71
CA PHE A 226 1.21 4.85 -4.09
C PHE A 226 2.64 5.07 -3.59
N GLY A 227 3.34 6.09 -4.10
CA GLY A 227 4.74 6.36 -3.81
C GLY A 227 4.97 7.64 -3.01
N TYR A 228 5.83 8.51 -3.54
CA TYR A 228 6.24 9.78 -2.94
C TYR A 228 5.49 10.97 -3.56
N PRO A 229 4.41 11.47 -2.94
CA PRO A 229 3.53 12.47 -3.55
C PRO A 229 4.26 13.77 -3.95
N LYS A 230 5.23 14.24 -3.16
CA LYS A 230 6.05 15.42 -3.54
C LYS A 230 6.87 15.19 -4.82
N ARG A 231 7.34 13.95 -5.05
CA ARG A 231 7.99 13.59 -6.32
C ARG A 231 6.97 13.51 -7.44
N GLY A 232 5.79 12.94 -7.19
CA GLY A 232 4.68 12.91 -8.14
C GLY A 232 4.33 14.31 -8.64
N VAL A 233 4.24 15.28 -7.73
CA VAL A 233 4.02 16.69 -8.07
C VAL A 233 5.15 17.26 -8.95
N ALA A 234 6.40 17.04 -8.57
CA ALA A 234 7.54 17.51 -9.37
C ALA A 234 7.57 16.89 -10.78
N LEU A 235 7.19 15.61 -10.89
CA LEU A 235 7.04 14.91 -12.16
C LEU A 235 5.88 15.45 -12.99
N PHE A 236 4.75 15.85 -12.39
CA PHE A 236 3.70 16.56 -13.12
C PHE A 236 4.19 17.88 -13.68
N SER A 237 4.94 18.68 -12.92
CA SER A 237 5.56 19.91 -13.43
C SER A 237 6.47 19.63 -14.62
N LEU A 238 7.31 18.58 -14.54
CA LEU A 238 8.12 18.13 -15.67
C LEU A 238 7.25 17.70 -16.86
N SER A 239 6.15 16.99 -16.63
CA SER A 239 5.24 16.56 -17.69
C SER A 239 4.67 17.75 -18.47
N TYR A 240 4.29 18.84 -17.80
CA TYR A 240 3.81 20.05 -18.47
C TYR A 240 4.90 20.73 -19.31
N MET A 241 6.17 20.69 -18.86
CA MET A 241 7.30 21.17 -19.66
C MET A 241 7.49 20.32 -20.92
N ILE A 242 7.43 18.99 -20.80
CA ILE A 242 7.52 18.06 -21.94
C ILE A 242 6.36 18.29 -22.90
N GLY A 243 5.12 18.38 -22.40
CA GLY A 243 3.93 18.65 -23.22
C GLY A 243 4.00 20.00 -23.96
N THR A 244 4.56 21.03 -23.32
CA THR A 244 4.81 22.31 -23.98
C THR A 244 5.83 22.18 -25.10
N LYS A 245 6.92 21.45 -24.89
CA LYS A 245 7.94 21.19 -25.92
C LYS A 245 7.42 20.31 -27.07
N LEU A 246 6.46 19.43 -26.79
CA LEU A 246 5.70 18.71 -27.82
C LEU A 246 4.75 19.63 -28.62
N GLY A 247 4.57 20.90 -28.24
CA GLY A 247 3.61 21.79 -28.92
C GLY A 247 2.15 21.42 -28.64
N VAL A 248 1.86 20.63 -27.59
CA VAL A 248 0.50 20.22 -27.20
C VAL A 248 -0.42 21.41 -27.01
N TYR A 249 0.12 22.49 -26.45
CA TYR A 249 -0.63 23.67 -26.07
C TYR A 249 -0.57 24.82 -27.08
N GLU A 250 0.16 24.63 -28.18
CA GLU A 250 0.28 25.64 -29.23
C GLU A 250 -0.96 25.56 -30.14
N SER A 251 -1.75 26.63 -30.16
CA SER A 251 -2.81 26.79 -31.14
C SER A 251 -2.18 27.27 -32.44
N LYS A 252 -1.97 26.39 -33.43
CA LYS A 252 -1.70 26.86 -34.79
C LYS A 252 -2.95 27.55 -35.29
N SER A 253 -2.92 28.88 -35.32
CA SER A 253 -3.91 29.67 -36.02
C SER A 253 -3.79 29.37 -37.51
N GLU A 254 -4.94 29.11 -38.13
CA GLU A 254 -5.18 29.12 -39.58
C GLU A 254 -4.83 27.83 -40.36
N GLY A 255 -5.89 27.22 -40.90
CA GLY A 255 -5.81 26.15 -41.90
C GLY A 255 -6.50 24.86 -41.47
N THR A 256 -7.84 24.81 -41.60
CA THR A 256 -8.70 23.62 -41.78
C THR A 256 -8.35 22.35 -40.96
N ASP A 257 -9.20 22.05 -39.96
CA ASP A 257 -9.38 20.77 -39.23
C ASP A 257 -9.03 20.72 -37.74
N GLY A 258 -8.82 21.87 -37.06
CA GLY A 258 -8.83 21.90 -35.59
C GLY A 258 -7.80 20.99 -34.89
N LYS A 259 -6.81 20.47 -35.63
CA LYS A 259 -5.78 19.60 -35.09
C LYS A 259 -4.75 20.45 -34.33
N TYR A 260 -4.95 20.56 -33.01
CA TYR A 260 -3.82 20.75 -32.08
C TYR A 260 -2.81 19.64 -32.39
N GLY A 261 -1.60 19.95 -32.86
CA GLY A 261 -0.83 18.93 -33.58
C GLY A 261 0.68 19.09 -33.53
N ILE A 262 1.31 18.15 -32.83
CA ILE A 262 2.61 17.61 -33.22
C ILE A 262 2.50 17.17 -34.69
N GLN A 263 3.39 17.63 -35.57
CA GLN A 263 3.41 17.14 -36.94
C GLN A 263 3.91 15.68 -36.97
N GLY A 264 3.25 14.83 -37.75
CA GLY A 264 3.70 13.45 -38.00
C GLY A 264 3.20 12.38 -37.03
N ILE A 265 2.28 12.69 -36.11
CA ILE A 265 1.61 11.67 -35.28
C ILE A 265 0.30 11.19 -35.91
N SER A 266 0.01 9.90 -35.73
CA SER A 266 -1.25 9.27 -36.17
C SER A 266 -2.45 9.74 -35.35
N ASN A 267 -3.67 9.51 -35.87
CA ASN A 267 -4.90 9.82 -35.12
C ASN A 267 -5.01 9.03 -33.80
N ILE A 268 -4.43 7.82 -33.75
CA ILE A 268 -4.42 6.98 -32.55
C ILE A 268 -3.47 7.58 -31.51
N GLU A 269 -2.26 7.95 -31.90
CA GLU A 269 -1.31 8.64 -31.01
C GLU A 269 -1.85 9.98 -30.51
N HIS A 270 -2.64 10.68 -31.33
CA HIS A 270 -3.34 11.90 -30.90
C HIS A 270 -4.38 11.63 -29.80
N GLU A 271 -5.15 10.55 -29.93
CA GLU A 271 -6.08 10.10 -28.89
C GLU A 271 -5.32 9.74 -27.61
N LEU A 272 -4.24 8.94 -27.69
CA LEU A 272 -3.42 8.54 -26.53
C LEU A 272 -2.78 9.75 -25.83
N LEU A 273 -2.28 10.72 -26.61
CA LEU A 273 -1.75 11.98 -26.10
C LEU A 273 -2.82 12.75 -25.32
N ARG A 274 -4.03 12.87 -25.90
CA ARG A 274 -5.17 13.53 -25.26
C ARG A 274 -5.57 12.85 -23.95
N MET A 275 -5.66 11.52 -23.95
CA MET A 275 -5.91 10.73 -22.74
C MET A 275 -4.84 11.02 -21.67
N THR A 276 -3.57 11.05 -22.07
CA THR A 276 -2.44 11.30 -21.17
C THR A 276 -2.49 12.71 -20.55
N ILE A 277 -2.85 13.72 -21.35
CA ILE A 277 -3.04 15.10 -20.87
C ILE A 277 -4.19 15.15 -19.85
N TRP A 278 -5.31 14.48 -20.11
CA TRP A 278 -6.43 14.44 -19.16
C TRP A 278 -6.08 13.78 -17.84
N ALA A 279 -5.28 12.71 -17.87
CA ALA A 279 -4.81 12.08 -16.64
C ALA A 279 -3.91 13.02 -15.81
N ALA A 280 -2.99 13.73 -16.47
CA ALA A 280 -2.16 14.74 -15.83
C ALA A 280 -2.97 15.92 -15.31
N TYR A 281 -3.89 16.45 -16.12
CA TYR A 281 -4.76 17.57 -15.79
C TYR A 281 -5.65 17.25 -14.59
N SER A 282 -6.38 16.15 -14.62
CA SER A 282 -7.33 15.75 -13.57
C SER A 282 -6.61 15.56 -12.22
N SER A 283 -5.43 14.94 -12.25
CA SER A 283 -4.61 14.76 -11.06
C SER A 283 -4.02 16.07 -10.55
N THR A 284 -3.68 17.00 -11.44
CA THR A 284 -3.20 18.33 -11.06
C THR A 284 -4.31 19.14 -10.42
N VAL A 285 -5.53 19.11 -10.97
CA VAL A 285 -6.71 19.75 -10.38
C VAL A 285 -6.96 19.22 -8.97
N ARG A 286 -6.94 17.89 -8.81
CA ARG A 286 -7.04 17.23 -7.49
C ARG A 286 -5.97 17.71 -6.52
N CYS A 287 -4.71 17.77 -6.95
CA CYS A 287 -3.63 18.33 -6.14
C CYS A 287 -3.86 19.79 -5.77
N THR A 288 -4.27 20.64 -6.71
CA THR A 288 -4.56 22.06 -6.49
C THR A 288 -5.68 22.25 -5.48
N VAL A 289 -6.75 21.46 -5.58
CA VAL A 289 -7.86 21.46 -4.63
C VAL A 289 -7.41 21.05 -3.23
N ARG A 290 -6.52 20.05 -3.13
CA ARG A 290 -6.05 19.45 -1.88
C ARG A 290 -4.87 20.15 -1.21
N SER A 291 -4.03 20.86 -1.92
CA SER A 291 -3.03 21.71 -1.29
C SER A 291 -3.66 23.08 -1.03
N HIS A 292 -3.75 23.56 0.22
CA HIS A 292 -4.07 24.98 0.52
C HIS A 292 -3.02 25.95 -0.07
N ILE A 293 -2.00 25.42 -0.72
CA ILE A 293 -0.76 26.08 -1.00
C ILE A 293 -0.65 26.38 -2.49
N ALA A 294 -0.27 27.62 -2.79
CA ALA A 294 -0.10 28.19 -4.12
C ALA A 294 1.00 27.52 -5.00
N TRP A 295 1.49 26.33 -4.64
CA TRP A 295 2.64 25.68 -5.29
C TRP A 295 2.26 24.90 -6.57
N ILE A 296 1.08 24.27 -6.61
CA ILE A 296 0.64 23.43 -7.74
C ILE A 296 -0.52 24.14 -8.42
N LYS A 297 -0.22 24.89 -9.47
CA LYS A 297 -1.22 25.57 -10.29
C LYS A 297 -1.35 24.84 -11.61
N VAL A 298 -2.58 24.53 -12.00
CA VAL A 298 -2.88 24.01 -13.33
C VAL A 298 -2.43 25.06 -14.36
N PRO A 299 -1.57 24.73 -15.33
CA PRO A 299 -1.15 25.68 -16.35
C PRO A 299 -2.35 26.19 -17.15
N GLN A 300 -2.45 27.50 -17.38
CA GLN A 300 -3.58 28.11 -18.11
C GLN A 300 -3.72 27.56 -19.53
N THR A 301 -2.60 27.24 -20.15
CA THR A 301 -2.51 26.56 -21.45
C THR A 301 -3.16 25.19 -21.42
N ALA A 302 -2.95 24.41 -20.36
CA ALA A 302 -3.59 23.12 -20.16
C ALA A 302 -5.10 23.25 -19.90
N VAL A 303 -5.54 24.25 -19.11
CA VAL A 303 -6.97 24.57 -18.95
C VAL A 303 -7.60 24.82 -20.31
N THR A 304 -7.04 25.74 -21.10
CA THR A 304 -7.58 26.12 -22.42
C THR A 304 -7.67 24.93 -23.38
N PHE A 305 -6.65 24.06 -23.40
CA PHE A 305 -6.65 22.85 -24.21
C PHE A 305 -7.76 21.87 -23.80
N CYS A 306 -7.89 21.61 -22.49
CA CYS A 306 -8.86 20.66 -21.95
C CYS A 306 -10.31 21.14 -22.15
N LEU A 307 -10.56 22.45 -22.20
CA LEU A 307 -11.91 22.96 -22.52
C LEU A 307 -12.41 22.60 -23.92
N LYS A 308 -11.51 22.21 -24.83
CA LYS A 308 -11.85 22.00 -26.25
C LYS A 308 -11.71 20.56 -26.72
N ASN A 309 -11.05 19.70 -25.94
CA ASN A 309 -10.65 18.37 -26.40
C ASN A 309 -10.94 17.29 -25.36
N LEU A 310 -12.20 16.86 -25.22
CA LEU A 310 -12.57 15.78 -24.31
C LEU A 310 -12.00 14.41 -24.74
N PRO A 311 -11.76 13.48 -23.80
CA PRO A 311 -11.41 12.11 -24.14
C PRO A 311 -12.61 11.38 -24.75
N PRO A 312 -12.42 10.20 -25.37
CA PRO A 312 -13.53 9.37 -25.83
C PRO A 312 -14.50 9.06 -24.69
N VAL A 313 -15.81 9.16 -24.98
CA VAL A 313 -16.88 8.95 -23.99
C VAL A 313 -17.04 7.50 -23.56
N ASN A 314 -16.69 6.57 -24.46
CA ASN A 314 -16.74 5.12 -24.26
C ASN A 314 -15.85 4.42 -25.30
N VAL A 315 -15.72 3.10 -25.20
CA VAL A 315 -14.86 2.28 -26.08
C VAL A 315 -15.29 2.33 -27.55
N TYR A 316 -16.58 2.53 -27.84
CA TYR A 316 -17.11 2.56 -29.22
C TYR A 316 -16.62 3.77 -30.01
N VAL A 317 -16.26 4.85 -29.34
CA VAL A 317 -15.72 6.06 -29.96
C VAL A 317 -14.18 6.04 -30.00
N SER A 318 -13.52 5.24 -29.17
CA SER A 318 -12.06 5.16 -29.09
C SER A 318 -11.44 4.53 -30.35
N LEU A 319 -10.52 5.26 -30.99
CA LEU A 319 -9.71 4.76 -32.10
C LEU A 319 -8.65 3.76 -31.61
N SER A 320 -8.09 3.99 -30.42
CA SER A 320 -7.13 3.07 -29.81
C SER A 320 -7.74 1.69 -29.58
N TYR A 321 -8.94 1.65 -28.97
CA TYR A 321 -9.64 0.40 -28.71
C TYR A 321 -10.02 -0.35 -29.99
N LYS A 322 -10.44 0.38 -31.04
CA LYS A 322 -10.74 -0.20 -32.35
C LYS A 322 -9.52 -0.87 -32.98
N LEU A 323 -8.33 -0.27 -32.84
CA LEU A 323 -7.09 -0.88 -33.31
C LEU A 323 -6.80 -2.18 -32.57
N ASP A 324 -6.86 -2.17 -31.23
CA ASP A 324 -6.61 -3.38 -30.43
C ASP A 324 -7.60 -4.51 -30.78
N THR A 325 -8.86 -4.15 -31.03
CA THR A 325 -9.89 -5.09 -31.48
C THR A 325 -9.57 -5.66 -32.88
N ALA A 326 -9.19 -4.81 -33.84
CA ALA A 326 -8.85 -5.22 -35.18
C ALA A 326 -7.61 -6.13 -35.24
N CYS A 327 -6.69 -5.98 -34.28
CA CYS A 327 -5.47 -6.79 -34.17
C CYS A 327 -5.61 -8.01 -33.25
N GLY A 328 -6.82 -8.31 -32.73
CA GLY A 328 -7.05 -9.46 -31.85
C GLY A 328 -6.47 -9.32 -30.43
N ASN A 329 -6.10 -8.10 -30.02
CA ASN A 329 -5.53 -7.77 -28.71
C ASN A 329 -6.59 -7.23 -27.73
N THR A 330 -7.81 -7.78 -27.76
CA THR A 330 -8.92 -7.29 -26.95
C THR A 330 -8.72 -7.58 -25.46
N SER A 331 -8.74 -6.53 -24.63
CA SER A 331 -8.97 -6.66 -23.19
C SER A 331 -10.40 -7.18 -22.90
N PRO A 332 -10.66 -7.74 -21.71
CA PRO A 332 -12.03 -8.15 -21.32
C PRO A 332 -13.02 -6.99 -21.48
N SER A 333 -14.08 -7.20 -22.25
CA SER A 333 -14.93 -6.12 -22.81
C SER A 333 -15.68 -5.30 -21.76
N GLU A 334 -16.20 -5.92 -20.70
CA GLU A 334 -17.07 -5.24 -19.72
C GLU A 334 -16.28 -4.31 -18.78
N SER A 335 -15.19 -4.81 -18.21
CA SER A 335 -14.31 -4.04 -17.32
C SER A 335 -13.64 -2.86 -18.04
N TYR A 336 -13.27 -3.05 -19.30
CA TYR A 336 -12.58 -2.01 -20.08
C TYR A 336 -13.53 -0.87 -20.50
N ASN A 337 -14.81 -1.17 -20.81
CA ASN A 337 -15.79 -0.13 -21.09
C ASN A 337 -16.01 0.79 -19.87
N HIS A 338 -16.18 0.18 -18.68
CA HIS A 338 -16.33 0.94 -17.44
C HIS A 338 -15.15 1.89 -17.16
N LEU A 339 -13.92 1.46 -17.44
CA LEU A 339 -12.73 2.31 -17.28
C LEU A 339 -12.76 3.55 -18.19
N TYR A 340 -13.17 3.40 -19.46
CA TYR A 340 -13.32 4.55 -20.36
C TYR A 340 -14.42 5.51 -19.89
N GLU A 341 -15.56 4.94 -19.51
CA GLU A 341 -16.71 5.72 -19.06
C GLU A 341 -16.39 6.54 -17.80
N THR A 342 -15.72 5.93 -16.83
CA THR A 342 -15.33 6.58 -15.57
C THR A 342 -14.14 7.53 -15.72
N PHE A 343 -13.21 7.25 -16.64
CA PHE A 343 -12.16 8.19 -17.01
C PHE A 343 -12.72 9.46 -17.66
N TYR A 344 -13.74 9.29 -18.52
CA TYR A 344 -14.45 10.40 -19.15
C TYR A 344 -15.18 11.26 -18.11
N THR A 345 -15.94 10.66 -17.20
CA THR A 345 -16.61 11.44 -16.13
C THR A 345 -15.60 12.11 -15.22
N SER A 346 -14.47 11.47 -14.91
CA SER A 346 -13.39 12.06 -14.12
C SER A 346 -12.81 13.31 -14.77
N SER A 347 -12.63 13.27 -16.09
CA SER A 347 -12.15 14.40 -16.88
C SER A 347 -13.13 15.58 -16.83
N LEU A 348 -14.43 15.33 -16.97
CA LEU A 348 -15.46 16.37 -16.88
C LEU A 348 -15.55 16.98 -15.48
N ILE A 349 -15.53 16.15 -14.44
CA ILE A 349 -15.54 16.63 -13.05
C ILE A 349 -14.32 17.52 -12.84
N ALA A 350 -13.12 17.07 -13.18
CA ALA A 350 -11.91 17.87 -13.05
C ALA A 350 -11.99 19.20 -13.83
N MET A 351 -12.56 19.20 -15.04
CA MET A 351 -12.76 20.42 -15.82
C MET A 351 -13.63 21.45 -15.08
N PHE A 352 -14.79 21.04 -14.56
CA PHE A 352 -15.67 21.96 -13.84
C PHE A 352 -15.14 22.31 -12.45
N SER A 353 -14.49 21.39 -11.74
CA SER A 353 -13.78 21.68 -10.49
C SER A 353 -12.71 22.75 -10.71
N ALA A 354 -11.91 22.63 -11.77
CA ALA A 354 -10.89 23.61 -12.10
C ALA A 354 -11.49 25.00 -12.37
N ARG A 355 -12.60 25.08 -13.13
CA ARG A 355 -13.31 26.35 -13.39
C ARG A 355 -13.77 26.99 -12.08
N ILE A 356 -14.36 26.21 -11.16
CA ILE A 356 -14.79 26.71 -9.85
C ILE A 356 -13.57 27.23 -9.05
N VAL A 357 -12.48 26.46 -8.98
CA VAL A 357 -11.26 26.87 -8.27
C VAL A 357 -10.64 28.14 -8.88
N LEU A 358 -10.71 28.31 -10.20
CA LEU A 358 -10.20 29.51 -10.88
C LEU A 358 -10.97 30.77 -10.51
N HIS A 359 -12.26 30.70 -10.20
CA HIS A 359 -13.03 31.85 -9.71
C HIS A 359 -12.63 32.27 -8.29
N ILE A 360 -12.15 31.31 -7.50
CA ILE A 360 -11.82 31.49 -6.09
C ILE A 360 -10.34 31.90 -5.90
N THR A 361 -9.46 31.55 -6.84
CA THR A 361 -8.02 31.81 -6.79
C THR A 361 -7.61 33.09 -7.55
N THR A 362 -6.59 33.84 -7.08
CA THR A 362 -6.20 35.13 -7.68
C THR A 362 -5.28 34.99 -8.91
N PRO A 363 -5.41 35.87 -9.94
CA PRO A 363 -4.59 35.85 -11.16
C PRO A 363 -3.09 36.17 -10.98
N ASN A 364 -2.71 36.95 -9.96
CA ASN A 364 -1.38 37.57 -9.89
C ASN A 364 -0.21 36.63 -9.51
N GLY A 365 -0.39 35.32 -9.59
CA GLY A 365 0.67 34.34 -9.31
C GLY A 365 0.77 33.21 -10.33
N PHE A 366 0.25 33.37 -11.55
CA PHE A 366 0.46 32.40 -12.63
C PHE A 366 1.87 32.57 -13.20
N PHE A 367 2.78 31.67 -12.84
CA PHE A 367 4.17 31.66 -13.34
C PHE A 367 4.32 31.25 -14.83
N TYR A 368 3.21 30.94 -15.50
CA TYR A 368 3.18 30.63 -16.93
C TYR A 368 2.47 31.74 -17.73
N THR A 369 2.81 33.00 -17.49
CA THR A 369 2.55 34.03 -18.50
C THR A 369 3.64 33.92 -19.56
N THR A 370 3.40 33.12 -20.60
CA THR A 370 3.98 33.43 -21.90
C THR A 370 3.57 34.87 -22.22
N ALA A 371 4.54 35.74 -22.46
CA ALA A 371 4.35 37.18 -22.61
C ALA A 371 3.37 37.61 -23.74
N ASN A 372 2.81 36.68 -24.52
CA ASN A 372 2.08 36.99 -25.75
C ASN A 372 0.63 36.46 -25.87
N ASN A 373 0.03 35.81 -24.86
CA ASN A 373 -1.39 35.43 -24.97
C ASN A 373 -2.32 36.54 -24.45
N ALA A 374 -2.73 37.40 -25.38
CA ALA A 374 -3.68 38.50 -25.19
C ALA A 374 -5.08 38.07 -24.67
N TYR A 375 -5.40 36.78 -24.64
CA TYR A 375 -6.74 36.30 -24.26
C TYR A 375 -7.10 36.46 -22.77
N TRP A 376 -6.12 36.64 -21.88
CA TRP A 376 -6.36 36.96 -20.46
C TRP A 376 -5.41 38.02 -19.90
N ASN A 377 -4.71 38.75 -20.79
CA ASN A 377 -3.82 39.85 -20.41
C ASN A 377 -4.58 41.15 -20.11
N THR A 378 -5.90 41.08 -19.97
CA THR A 378 -6.68 42.13 -19.34
C THR A 378 -6.45 41.99 -17.83
N ARG A 379 -5.80 42.99 -17.24
CA ARG A 379 -5.65 43.26 -15.79
C ARG A 379 -6.98 43.35 -15.02
N ASP A 380 -8.01 42.67 -15.48
CA ASP A 380 -9.38 43.06 -15.30
C ASP A 380 -10.20 41.85 -14.85
N HIS A 381 -10.60 41.97 -13.58
CA HIS A 381 -11.75 41.35 -12.94
C HIS A 381 -11.59 39.89 -12.50
N LYS A 382 -11.02 39.72 -11.29
CA LYS A 382 -11.65 38.79 -10.33
C LYS A 382 -13.15 39.11 -10.39
N PRO A 383 -14.05 38.11 -10.59
CA PRO A 383 -15.47 38.42 -10.68
C PRO A 383 -15.87 39.22 -9.44
N LYS A 384 -16.50 40.40 -9.66
CA LYS A 384 -16.97 41.25 -8.55
C LYS A 384 -17.85 40.45 -7.60
N ASP A 385 -18.58 39.48 -8.16
CA ASP A 385 -19.39 38.52 -7.45
C ASP A 385 -18.94 37.08 -7.79
N ILE A 386 -18.26 36.45 -6.82
CA ILE A 386 -17.78 35.06 -6.91
C ILE A 386 -18.96 34.07 -6.90
N GLU A 387 -20.02 34.34 -6.14
CA GLU A 387 -21.21 33.48 -6.07
C GLU A 387 -21.89 33.43 -7.45
N ALA A 388 -22.04 34.58 -8.12
CA ALA A 388 -22.59 34.62 -9.48
C ALA A 388 -21.69 33.91 -10.51
N ALA A 389 -20.37 34.01 -10.39
CA ALA A 389 -19.43 33.34 -11.30
C ALA A 389 -19.44 31.81 -11.16
N ILE A 390 -19.48 31.32 -9.91
CA ILE A 390 -19.67 29.90 -9.62
C ILE A 390 -21.05 29.46 -10.10
N GLY A 391 -22.09 30.26 -9.85
CA GLY A 391 -23.45 30.01 -10.33
C GLY A 391 -23.52 29.83 -11.86
N ARG A 392 -22.87 30.70 -12.64
CA ARG A 392 -22.76 30.53 -14.10
C ARG A 392 -22.07 29.23 -14.49
N THR A 393 -20.96 28.90 -13.83
CA THR A 393 -20.21 27.65 -14.09
C THR A 393 -21.06 26.41 -13.80
N LEU A 394 -21.88 26.44 -12.74
CA LEU A 394 -22.79 25.33 -12.40
C LEU A 394 -23.96 25.23 -13.38
N ASN A 395 -24.46 26.35 -13.90
CA ASN A 395 -25.49 26.34 -14.93
C ASN A 395 -24.93 25.79 -16.26
N GLU A 396 -23.71 26.18 -16.63
CA GLU A 396 -23.01 25.59 -17.78
C GLU A 396 -22.80 24.09 -17.60
N PHE A 397 -22.49 23.63 -16.39
CA PHE A 397 -22.35 22.20 -16.10
C PHE A 397 -23.67 21.46 -16.28
N MET A 398 -24.78 21.98 -15.76
CA MET A 398 -26.09 21.35 -15.94
C MET A 398 -26.52 21.34 -17.42
N THR A 399 -26.34 22.46 -18.13
CA THR A 399 -26.65 22.56 -19.57
C THR A 399 -25.84 21.50 -20.35
N PHE A 400 -24.55 21.36 -20.02
CA PHE A 400 -23.71 20.34 -20.64
C PHE A 400 -24.20 18.92 -20.36
N ILE A 401 -24.68 18.65 -19.14
CA ILE A 401 -25.30 17.36 -18.76
C ILE A 401 -26.54 17.10 -19.61
N GLU A 402 -27.44 18.06 -19.72
CA GLU A 402 -28.69 17.95 -20.49
C GLU A 402 -28.41 17.70 -21.98
N ASP A 403 -27.50 18.47 -22.57
CA ASP A 403 -27.17 18.37 -23.99
C ASP A 403 -26.53 17.02 -24.37
N ASN A 404 -25.83 16.36 -23.45
CA ASN A 404 -25.00 15.19 -23.75
C ASN A 404 -25.48 13.88 -23.11
N CYS A 405 -26.46 13.92 -22.20
CA CYS A 405 -26.92 12.75 -21.44
C CYS A 405 -27.38 11.57 -22.32
N HIS A 406 -27.91 11.84 -23.51
CA HIS A 406 -28.36 10.81 -24.46
C HIS A 406 -27.25 9.88 -24.97
N ARG A 407 -25.97 10.22 -24.73
CA ARG A 407 -24.79 9.45 -25.16
C ARG A 407 -24.15 8.66 -24.02
N TRP A 408 -24.69 8.75 -22.82
CA TRP A 408 -24.08 8.26 -21.60
C TRP A 408 -24.78 7.02 -21.07
N SER A 409 -24.03 6.17 -20.38
CA SER A 409 -24.63 5.14 -19.53
C SER A 409 -25.35 5.77 -18.34
N ASP A 410 -26.27 5.02 -17.72
CA ASP A 410 -26.95 5.47 -16.50
C ASP A 410 -25.95 5.86 -15.40
N VAL A 411 -24.84 5.12 -15.29
CA VAL A 411 -23.78 5.36 -14.30
C VAL A 411 -23.05 6.67 -14.59
N GLN A 412 -22.73 6.96 -15.86
CA GLN A 412 -22.09 8.22 -16.25
C GLN A 412 -23.00 9.42 -15.96
N TYR A 413 -24.26 9.35 -16.38
CA TYR A 413 -25.25 10.40 -16.13
C TYR A 413 -25.40 10.66 -14.63
N TYR A 414 -25.64 9.59 -13.85
CA TYR A 414 -25.84 9.70 -12.41
C TYR A 414 -24.60 10.29 -11.71
N THR A 415 -23.39 9.83 -12.06
CA THR A 415 -22.13 10.34 -11.49
C THR A 415 -21.97 11.86 -11.69
N LEU A 416 -22.24 12.34 -12.91
CA LEU A 416 -22.13 13.77 -13.24
C LEU A 416 -23.24 14.59 -12.59
N TYR A 417 -24.48 14.08 -12.60
CA TYR A 417 -25.62 14.70 -11.94
C TYR A 417 -25.40 14.86 -10.44
N THR A 418 -25.05 13.78 -9.74
CA THR A 418 -24.76 13.80 -8.29
C THR A 418 -23.63 14.78 -7.96
N THR A 419 -22.57 14.83 -8.78
CA THR A 419 -21.49 15.79 -8.60
C THR A 419 -21.98 17.24 -8.72
N TRP A 420 -22.78 17.52 -9.75
CA TRP A 420 -23.39 18.84 -9.93
C TRP A 420 -24.29 19.22 -8.73
N VAL A 421 -25.14 18.31 -8.25
CA VAL A 421 -26.00 18.53 -7.06
C VAL A 421 -25.15 18.87 -5.84
N LEU A 422 -24.11 18.08 -5.56
CA LEU A 422 -23.18 18.32 -4.46
C LEU A 422 -22.54 19.70 -4.57
N TYR A 423 -22.01 20.06 -5.74
CA TYR A 423 -21.45 21.40 -5.94
C TYR A 423 -22.50 22.51 -5.79
N LYS A 424 -23.72 22.32 -6.31
CA LYS A 424 -24.80 23.30 -6.19
C LYS A 424 -25.19 23.56 -4.74
N ILE A 425 -25.34 22.51 -3.94
CA ILE A 425 -25.66 22.62 -2.51
C ILE A 425 -24.51 23.32 -1.78
N HIS A 426 -23.30 22.79 -1.89
CA HIS A 426 -22.16 23.27 -1.09
C HIS A 426 -21.67 24.66 -1.51
N CYS A 427 -21.71 25.00 -2.80
CA CYS A 427 -21.41 26.36 -3.27
C CYS A 427 -22.53 27.37 -3.00
N THR A 428 -23.72 26.94 -2.56
CA THR A 428 -24.73 27.90 -2.05
C THR A 428 -24.37 28.37 -0.64
N PHE A 429 -23.67 27.52 0.14
CA PHE A 429 -23.18 27.82 1.47
C PHE A 429 -21.66 28.03 1.48
N LEU A 430 -21.14 28.92 0.63
CA LEU A 430 -19.70 29.21 0.62
C LEU A 430 -19.21 29.76 1.96
N GLN A 431 -18.01 29.35 2.37
CA GLN A 431 -17.35 29.91 3.55
C GLN A 431 -17.19 31.44 3.41
N SER A 432 -17.44 32.16 4.50
CA SER A 432 -17.42 33.63 4.59
C SER A 432 -16.12 34.27 4.07
N VAL A 433 -15.02 33.54 4.24
CA VAL A 433 -13.68 33.84 3.72
C VAL A 433 -13.65 34.08 2.21
N TYR A 434 -14.46 33.35 1.45
CA TYR A 434 -14.54 33.50 0.00
C TYR A 434 -15.48 34.64 -0.43
N LYS A 435 -16.26 35.21 0.49
CA LYS A 435 -17.21 36.32 0.25
C LYS A 435 -16.60 37.71 0.47
N VAL A 436 -15.33 37.81 0.86
CA VAL A 436 -14.68 39.12 1.12
C VAL A 436 -14.42 39.85 -0.20
N GLU A 437 -15.29 40.80 -0.53
CA GLU A 437 -15.28 41.60 -1.77
C GLU A 437 -14.08 42.55 -1.91
N SER A 438 -13.27 42.78 -0.87
CA SER A 438 -12.19 43.78 -0.96
C SER A 438 -10.92 43.39 -0.20
N TYR A 439 -10.15 42.46 -0.75
CA TYR A 439 -8.70 42.51 -0.50
C TYR A 439 -8.14 43.65 -1.36
N LYS A 440 -7.98 44.84 -0.76
CA LYS A 440 -7.48 46.03 -1.45
C LYS A 440 -6.01 45.86 -1.86
N THR A 441 -5.27 45.00 -1.18
CA THR A 441 -3.88 44.67 -1.50
C THR A 441 -3.63 43.16 -1.48
N THR A 442 -2.57 42.74 -2.19
CA THR A 442 -2.04 41.37 -2.16
C THR A 442 -1.66 40.95 -0.72
N ALA A 443 -1.22 41.89 0.11
CA ALA A 443 -0.88 41.65 1.52
C ALA A 443 -2.10 41.31 2.37
N ASP A 444 -3.24 42.00 2.17
CA ASP A 444 -4.49 41.72 2.88
C ASP A 444 -5.03 40.31 2.54
N TYR A 445 -4.89 39.91 1.27
CA TYR A 445 -5.25 38.55 0.82
C TYR A 445 -4.37 37.49 1.48
N PHE A 446 -3.05 37.71 1.51
CA PHE A 446 -2.13 36.80 2.19
C PHE A 446 -2.33 36.77 3.70
N GLN A 447 -2.74 37.88 4.32
CA GLN A 447 -3.07 37.95 5.74
C GLN A 447 -4.40 37.26 6.06
N GLY A 448 -5.38 37.36 5.16
CA GLY A 448 -6.60 36.54 5.17
C GLY A 448 -6.29 35.06 5.05
N LEU A 449 -5.47 34.66 4.07
CA LEU A 449 -4.98 33.28 3.92
C LEU A 449 -4.20 32.79 5.14
N LYS A 450 -3.33 33.62 5.70
CA LYS A 450 -2.57 33.30 6.91
C LYS A 450 -3.50 33.10 8.11
N SER A 451 -4.54 33.93 8.25
CA SER A 451 -5.60 33.73 9.25
C SER A 451 -6.39 32.44 9.02
N ILE A 452 -6.64 32.05 7.76
CA ILE A 452 -7.25 30.74 7.44
C ILE A 452 -6.32 29.62 7.88
N THR A 453 -5.07 29.62 7.45
CA THR A 453 -4.10 28.58 7.80
C THR A 453 -3.92 28.49 9.32
N GLU A 454 -3.86 29.63 10.00
CA GLU A 454 -3.80 29.71 11.48
C GLU A 454 -5.11 29.23 12.14
N LYS A 455 -6.30 29.56 11.60
CA LYS A 455 -7.59 29.07 12.10
C LYS A 455 -7.77 27.57 11.84
N PHE A 456 -7.26 27.05 10.73
CA PHE A 456 -7.22 25.61 10.44
C PHE A 456 -6.20 24.91 11.34
N HIS A 457 -5.10 25.55 11.72
CA HIS A 457 -4.09 25.04 12.66
C HIS A 457 -4.46 25.18 14.15
N ALA A 458 -5.34 26.12 14.50
CA ALA A 458 -5.89 26.27 15.85
C ALA A 458 -6.96 25.20 16.17
N ARG A 459 -7.41 24.41 15.18
CA ARG A 459 -8.32 23.23 15.32
C ARG A 459 -7.67 22.02 16.03
N LYS A 460 -6.70 22.25 16.91
CA LYS A 460 -5.85 21.25 17.60
C LYS A 460 -6.51 20.54 18.79
N VAL A 461 -7.78 20.81 19.09
CA VAL A 461 -8.49 20.18 20.22
C VAL A 461 -9.62 19.29 19.70
N PRO A 462 -9.68 18.00 20.06
CA PRO A 462 -10.79 17.12 19.73
C PRO A 462 -12.00 17.51 20.60
N GLY A 463 -12.73 18.53 20.14
CA GLY A 463 -14.10 18.83 20.54
C GLY A 463 -15.00 18.81 19.30
N PRO A 464 -16.33 18.75 19.47
CA PRO A 464 -17.25 18.97 18.36
C PRO A 464 -16.86 20.26 17.65
N VAL A 465 -16.68 20.19 16.34
CA VAL A 465 -16.33 21.31 15.47
C VAL A 465 -17.17 22.52 15.88
N PRO A 466 -16.59 23.64 16.35
CA PRO A 466 -17.38 24.83 16.58
C PRO A 466 -17.89 25.27 15.21
N THR A 467 -19.20 25.08 15.00
CA THR A 467 -20.01 25.43 13.82
C THR A 467 -20.10 26.94 13.61
N HIS A 468 -19.04 27.70 13.87
CA HIS A 468 -19.09 29.15 13.98
C HIS A 468 -19.38 29.89 12.66
N ASP A 469 -19.46 29.20 11.50
CA ASP A 469 -19.84 29.84 10.22
C ASP A 469 -21.18 29.34 9.63
N PHE A 470 -21.71 28.18 10.03
CA PHE A 470 -23.04 27.74 9.57
C PHE A 470 -24.06 27.97 10.68
N ASP A 471 -24.72 29.13 10.63
CA ASP A 471 -25.85 29.42 11.51
C ASP A 471 -27.17 28.97 10.85
N PRO A 472 -27.79 27.87 11.30
CA PRO A 472 -29.07 27.40 10.75
C PRO A 472 -30.24 28.33 11.08
N HIS A 473 -30.04 29.30 11.98
CA HIS A 473 -31.07 30.28 12.38
C HIS A 473 -30.93 31.62 11.64
N SER A 474 -29.87 31.80 10.85
CA SER A 474 -29.68 33.00 10.02
C SER A 474 -30.77 33.07 8.93
N PRO A 475 -31.46 34.22 8.76
CA PRO A 475 -32.46 34.40 7.71
C PRO A 475 -31.94 34.13 6.28
N ASP A 476 -30.69 34.50 5.99
CA ASP A 476 -30.05 34.23 4.68
C ASP A 476 -29.81 32.72 4.49
N THR A 477 -29.39 32.02 5.54
CA THR A 477 -29.22 30.57 5.50
C THR A 477 -30.56 29.87 5.25
N ILE A 478 -31.63 30.31 5.92
CA ILE A 478 -32.98 29.75 5.77
C ILE A 478 -33.51 29.98 4.35
N ASP A 479 -33.38 31.20 3.81
CA ASP A 479 -33.80 31.51 2.44
C ASP A 479 -33.04 30.66 1.40
N ARG A 480 -31.71 30.54 1.56
CA ARG A 480 -30.86 29.68 0.74
C ARG A 480 -31.27 28.20 0.84
N MET A 481 -31.57 27.71 2.05
CA MET A 481 -32.06 26.34 2.26
C MET A 481 -33.39 26.10 1.55
N HIS A 482 -34.38 27.00 1.71
CA HIS A 482 -35.68 26.89 1.07
C HIS A 482 -35.59 26.76 -0.45
N ARG A 483 -34.67 27.51 -1.08
CA ARG A 483 -34.41 27.40 -2.53
C ARG A 483 -33.79 26.06 -2.94
N LEU A 484 -33.04 25.40 -2.06
CA LEU A 484 -32.36 24.14 -2.35
C LEU A 484 -33.22 22.90 -2.05
N LEU A 485 -34.15 22.95 -1.10
CA LEU A 485 -34.91 21.78 -0.65
C LEU A 485 -35.60 21.00 -1.80
N PRO A 486 -36.21 21.62 -2.83
CA PRO A 486 -36.74 20.88 -3.96
C PRO A 486 -35.70 20.04 -4.70
N LEU A 487 -34.49 20.59 -4.89
CA LEU A 487 -33.37 19.89 -5.51
C LEU A 487 -32.88 18.73 -4.65
N VAL A 488 -32.84 18.91 -3.33
CA VAL A 488 -32.42 17.87 -2.37
C VAL A 488 -33.38 16.69 -2.39
N VAL A 489 -34.69 16.93 -2.44
CA VAL A 489 -35.72 15.88 -2.53
C VAL A 489 -35.60 15.12 -3.86
N ASP A 490 -35.53 15.84 -4.99
CA ASP A 490 -35.35 15.22 -6.31
C ASP A 490 -34.06 14.37 -6.38
N ALA A 491 -32.97 14.83 -5.77
CA ALA A 491 -31.73 14.07 -5.73
C ALA A 491 -31.86 12.74 -4.96
N ILE A 492 -32.62 12.71 -3.86
CA ILE A 492 -32.87 11.47 -3.10
C ILE A 492 -33.79 10.53 -3.87
N GLU A 493 -34.85 11.03 -4.49
CA GLU A 493 -35.75 10.23 -5.31
C GLU A 493 -35.03 9.60 -6.50
N LYS A 494 -34.19 10.38 -7.20
CA LYS A 494 -33.32 9.87 -8.27
C LYS A 494 -32.31 8.85 -7.76
N THR A 495 -31.74 9.05 -6.57
CA THR A 495 -30.84 8.08 -5.93
C THR A 495 -31.57 6.76 -5.66
N LYS A 496 -32.79 6.80 -5.12
CA LYS A 496 -33.62 5.60 -4.91
C LYS A 496 -33.91 4.88 -6.22
N SER A 497 -34.37 5.62 -7.24
CA SER A 497 -34.66 5.03 -8.55
C SER A 497 -33.42 4.40 -9.18
N PHE A 498 -32.25 5.04 -9.04
CA PHE A 498 -30.99 4.53 -9.54
C PHE A 498 -30.55 3.26 -8.80
N VAL A 499 -30.62 3.26 -7.46
CA VAL A 499 -30.30 2.08 -6.63
C VAL A 499 -31.24 0.91 -6.90
N ALA A 500 -32.54 1.17 -7.08
CA ALA A 500 -33.51 0.14 -7.43
C ALA A 500 -33.21 -0.50 -8.80
N LYS A 501 -32.87 0.33 -9.80
CA LYS A 501 -32.48 -0.14 -11.14
C LYS A 501 -31.18 -0.96 -11.09
N ALA A 502 -30.20 -0.51 -10.31
CA ALA A 502 -28.92 -1.20 -10.14
C ALA A 502 -29.08 -2.53 -9.40
N GLY A 503 -29.94 -2.61 -8.37
CA GLY A 503 -30.18 -3.84 -7.60
C GLY A 503 -30.88 -4.96 -8.37
N CYS A 504 -31.65 -4.62 -9.43
CA CYS A 504 -32.36 -5.61 -10.25
C CYS A 504 -31.48 -6.27 -11.31
N LYS A 505 -30.39 -5.62 -11.70
CA LYS A 505 -29.41 -6.18 -12.63
C LYS A 505 -28.27 -6.73 -11.78
N HIS A 506 -28.07 -8.04 -11.76
CA HIS A 506 -26.81 -8.63 -11.28
C HIS A 506 -25.59 -8.23 -12.14
N GLU A 507 -25.67 -7.11 -12.87
CA GLU A 507 -24.61 -6.59 -13.73
C GLU A 507 -23.52 -5.97 -12.85
N VAL A 508 -22.32 -6.47 -13.11
CA VAL A 508 -21.03 -6.30 -12.41
C VAL A 508 -20.48 -4.87 -12.47
N ASN A 509 -21.27 -3.89 -12.91
CA ASN A 509 -20.78 -2.52 -13.12
C ASN A 509 -20.62 -1.78 -11.79
N PRO A 510 -19.40 -1.29 -11.48
CA PRO A 510 -19.16 -0.60 -10.23
C PRO A 510 -19.94 0.71 -10.10
N LEU A 511 -20.57 0.92 -8.94
CA LEU A 511 -21.39 2.11 -8.63
C LEU A 511 -20.56 3.24 -8.02
N PRO A 512 -20.97 4.51 -8.16
CA PRO A 512 -20.30 5.67 -7.55
C PRO A 512 -20.61 5.84 -6.05
N LEU A 513 -20.34 4.78 -5.28
CA LEU A 513 -20.73 4.65 -3.87
C LEU A 513 -20.20 5.81 -3.00
N GLY A 514 -18.97 6.28 -3.21
CA GLY A 514 -18.42 7.41 -2.44
C GLY A 514 -19.18 8.73 -2.65
N LEU A 515 -19.60 9.01 -3.89
CA LEU A 515 -20.42 10.20 -4.20
C LEU A 515 -21.84 10.04 -3.66
N MET A 516 -22.40 8.83 -3.75
CA MET A 516 -23.72 8.51 -3.19
C MET A 516 -23.75 8.73 -1.67
N VAL A 517 -22.76 8.22 -0.94
CA VAL A 517 -22.65 8.44 0.52
C VAL A 517 -22.57 9.94 0.83
N SER A 518 -21.75 10.68 0.07
CA SER A 518 -21.57 12.12 0.27
C SER A 518 -22.86 12.91 0.00
N LEU A 519 -23.65 12.48 -0.99
CA LEU A 519 -24.98 13.02 -1.26
C LEU A 519 -25.95 12.70 -0.12
N LEU A 520 -26.04 11.43 0.31
CA LEU A 520 -26.94 10.99 1.38
C LEU A 520 -26.62 11.70 2.70
N GLU A 521 -25.35 11.86 3.05
CA GLU A 521 -24.96 12.65 4.24
C GLU A 521 -25.37 14.12 4.08
N THR A 522 -25.07 14.73 2.93
CA THR A 522 -25.41 16.15 2.69
C THR A 522 -26.92 16.38 2.78
N CYS A 523 -27.73 15.54 2.12
CA CYS A 523 -29.18 15.65 2.12
C CYS A 523 -29.78 15.39 3.50
N SER A 524 -29.32 14.33 4.21
CA SER A 524 -29.81 14.01 5.55
C SER A 524 -29.54 15.14 6.54
N ARG A 525 -28.37 15.78 6.50
CA ARG A 525 -28.08 16.98 7.31
C ARG A 525 -29.07 18.11 7.03
N LEU A 526 -29.35 18.41 5.77
CA LEU A 526 -30.29 19.47 5.40
C LEU A 526 -31.72 19.16 5.87
N PHE A 527 -32.18 17.92 5.73
CA PHE A 527 -33.49 17.51 6.25
C PHE A 527 -33.54 17.56 7.78
N MET A 528 -32.48 17.15 8.48
CA MET A 528 -32.42 17.25 9.94
C MET A 528 -32.48 18.69 10.44
N ILE A 529 -31.80 19.63 9.75
CA ILE A 529 -31.86 21.06 10.08
C ILE A 529 -33.28 21.59 9.85
N GLU A 530 -33.89 21.24 8.73
CA GLU A 530 -35.23 21.71 8.38
C GLU A 530 -36.32 21.11 9.27
N LEU A 531 -36.22 19.82 9.62
CA LEU A 531 -37.14 19.14 10.52
C LEU A 531 -37.06 19.71 11.95
N LYS A 532 -35.88 20.13 12.41
CA LYS A 532 -35.72 20.90 13.67
C LYS A 532 -36.43 22.25 13.65
N ARG A 533 -36.69 22.81 12.47
CA ARG A 533 -37.24 24.15 12.27
C ARG A 533 -38.75 24.15 12.05
N SER A 534 -39.24 23.41 11.07
CA SER A 534 -40.66 23.40 10.66
C SER A 534 -41.45 22.21 11.21
N TYR A 535 -40.76 21.14 11.62
CA TYR A 535 -41.36 19.89 12.10
C TYR A 535 -42.40 19.28 11.14
N ASP A 536 -42.17 19.44 9.83
CA ASP A 536 -43.05 18.94 8.76
C ASP A 536 -42.80 17.45 8.46
N LYS A 537 -43.88 16.68 8.28
CA LYS A 537 -43.86 15.26 7.92
C LYS A 537 -43.08 15.00 6.62
N ARG A 538 -43.10 15.92 5.65
CA ARG A 538 -42.37 15.75 4.38
C ARG A 538 -40.86 15.52 4.57
N TRP A 539 -40.25 16.21 5.53
CA TRP A 539 -38.82 16.06 5.82
C TRP A 539 -38.53 14.79 6.59
N TRP A 540 -39.48 14.37 7.43
CA TRP A 540 -39.44 13.07 8.09
C TRP A 540 -39.47 11.93 7.07
N ASP A 541 -40.43 11.95 6.15
CA ASP A 541 -40.58 10.92 5.11
C ASP A 541 -39.33 10.89 4.19
N SER A 542 -38.74 12.05 3.89
CA SER A 542 -37.45 12.14 3.18
C SER A 542 -36.27 11.51 3.95
N LEU A 543 -36.24 11.62 5.29
CA LEU A 543 -35.22 10.96 6.12
C LEU A 543 -35.43 9.44 6.19
N GLU A 544 -36.68 8.97 6.27
CA GLU A 544 -37.01 7.55 6.17
C GLU A 544 -36.54 6.98 4.82
N LEU A 545 -36.69 7.75 3.74
CA LEU A 545 -36.21 7.40 2.41
C LEU A 545 -34.68 7.25 2.35
N VAL A 546 -33.93 8.12 3.04
CA VAL A 546 -32.47 8.00 3.17
C VAL A 546 -32.09 6.71 3.88
N THR A 547 -32.79 6.35 4.97
CA THR A 547 -32.58 5.08 5.68
C THR A 547 -32.91 3.86 4.82
N GLU A 548 -33.98 3.92 4.02
CA GLU A 548 -34.33 2.86 3.06
C GLU A 548 -33.20 2.67 2.03
N ILE A 549 -32.69 3.77 1.44
CA ILE A 549 -31.57 3.71 0.51
C ILE A 549 -30.32 3.14 1.19
N ALA A 550 -29.98 3.62 2.39
CA ALA A 550 -28.80 3.19 3.15
C ALA A 550 -28.86 1.70 3.56
N SER A 551 -30.06 1.13 3.64
CA SER A 551 -30.28 -0.29 3.96
C SER A 551 -30.30 -1.21 2.73
N SER A 552 -30.08 -0.66 1.53
CA SER A 552 -30.06 -1.42 0.26
C SER A 552 -28.88 -2.40 0.17
N TYR A 553 -29.06 -3.50 -0.58
CA TYR A 553 -28.03 -4.51 -0.82
C TYR A 553 -26.78 -3.96 -1.55
N VAL A 554 -26.91 -2.84 -2.26
CA VAL A 554 -25.77 -2.21 -2.98
C VAL A 554 -24.61 -1.80 -2.05
N TRP A 555 -24.85 -1.78 -0.75
CA TRP A 555 -23.90 -1.39 0.29
C TRP A 555 -23.18 -2.53 1.00
N LYS A 556 -23.45 -3.80 0.64
CA LYS A 556 -22.97 -4.99 1.38
C LYS A 556 -21.48 -4.94 1.76
N ASP A 557 -20.65 -4.35 0.89
CA ASP A 557 -19.19 -4.29 1.07
C ASP A 557 -18.67 -2.88 1.40
N TRP A 558 -19.55 -1.95 1.80
CA TRP A 558 -19.23 -0.53 2.03
C TRP A 558 -19.72 -0.04 3.41
N SER A 559 -18.89 -0.20 4.44
CA SER A 559 -19.24 0.16 5.83
C SER A 559 -19.43 1.66 6.08
N VAL A 560 -18.94 2.55 5.21
CA VAL A 560 -19.06 4.01 5.42
C VAL A 560 -20.52 4.48 5.44
N ILE A 561 -21.41 3.80 4.71
CA ILE A 561 -22.84 4.14 4.70
C ILE A 561 -23.52 3.92 6.06
N GLU A 562 -22.98 3.02 6.90
CA GLU A 562 -23.48 2.78 8.25
C GLU A 562 -23.40 4.05 9.11
N LEU A 563 -22.43 4.92 8.87
CA LEU A 563 -22.33 6.20 9.58
C LEU A 563 -23.52 7.10 9.28
N VAL A 564 -23.96 7.16 8.02
CA VAL A 564 -25.13 7.93 7.61
C VAL A 564 -26.39 7.32 8.22
N ASP A 565 -26.53 6.00 8.14
CA ASP A 565 -27.68 5.28 8.71
C ASP A 565 -27.79 5.46 10.23
N ILE A 566 -26.68 5.30 10.97
CA ILE A 566 -26.59 5.51 12.42
C ILE A 566 -26.95 6.96 12.75
N HIS A 567 -26.44 7.94 11.99
CA HIS A 567 -26.74 9.35 12.24
C HIS A 567 -28.24 9.63 12.06
N VAL A 568 -28.84 9.16 10.95
CA VAL A 568 -30.26 9.34 10.68
C VAL A 568 -31.13 8.64 11.72
N LYS A 569 -30.87 7.37 12.05
CA LYS A 569 -31.62 6.62 13.07
C LYS A 569 -31.47 7.25 14.46
N SER A 570 -30.26 7.69 14.83
CA SER A 570 -30.02 8.40 16.10
C SER A 570 -30.81 9.71 16.16
N PHE A 571 -30.89 10.45 15.06
CA PHE A 571 -31.72 11.64 14.98
C PHE A 571 -33.21 11.29 15.13
N LEU A 572 -33.74 10.38 14.31
CA LEU A 572 -35.16 10.00 14.32
C LEU A 572 -35.59 9.41 15.68
N SER A 573 -34.71 8.73 16.40
CA SER A 573 -35.01 8.21 17.76
C SER A 573 -35.20 9.32 18.81
N LYS A 574 -34.68 10.52 18.57
CA LYS A 574 -34.76 11.66 19.50
C LYS A 574 -36.00 12.52 19.29
N TYR A 575 -36.69 12.37 18.16
CA TYR A 575 -37.85 13.18 17.80
C TYR A 575 -39.05 12.25 17.54
N SER A 576 -40.26 12.66 17.95
CA SER A 576 -41.46 11.90 17.58
C SER A 576 -41.76 12.09 16.10
N LYS A 577 -42.43 11.13 15.45
CA LYS A 577 -42.94 11.32 14.09
C LYS A 577 -44.02 12.42 14.11
N PRO A 578 -43.96 13.46 13.27
CA PRO A 578 -45.01 14.47 13.18
C PRO A 578 -46.35 13.78 12.86
N GLN A 579 -47.32 13.90 13.77
CA GLN A 579 -48.68 13.45 13.53
C GLN A 579 -49.43 14.56 12.81
N TYR A 580 -50.18 14.22 11.76
CA TYR A 580 -51.24 15.12 11.31
C TYR A 580 -52.22 15.26 12.47
N SER A 581 -52.49 16.48 12.94
CA SER A 581 -53.86 16.71 13.39
C SER A 581 -54.67 16.56 12.12
N GLU A 582 -55.41 15.47 11.98
CA GLU A 582 -56.60 15.49 11.16
C GLU A 582 -57.44 16.64 11.74
N ALA A 583 -57.28 17.84 11.19
CA ALA A 583 -58.24 18.89 11.38
C ALA A 583 -59.54 18.27 10.89
N SER A 584 -60.46 18.04 11.82
CA SER A 584 -61.82 17.62 11.56
C SER A 584 -62.31 18.38 10.33
N ALA A 585 -62.40 17.68 9.21
CA ALA A 585 -63.16 18.13 8.07
C ALA A 585 -64.60 18.19 8.56
N GLY A 586 -64.98 19.36 9.08
CA GLY A 586 -66.36 19.67 9.39
C GLY A 586 -67.16 19.55 8.11
N ASP A 587 -68.26 18.81 8.21
CA ASP A 587 -69.33 18.75 7.23
C ASP A 587 -69.56 20.10 6.55
N ALA A 588 -69.25 20.16 5.26
CA ALA A 588 -69.86 21.09 4.34
C ALA A 588 -70.15 20.33 3.06
N SER A 589 -71.26 19.58 3.09
CA SER A 589 -71.99 19.21 1.90
C SER A 589 -72.29 20.47 1.08
N LEU A 590 -71.83 20.56 -0.15
CA LEU A 590 -72.51 21.34 -1.19
C LEU A 590 -72.17 20.76 -2.56
N ASN A 591 -73.24 20.54 -3.30
CA ASN A 591 -73.40 19.87 -4.58
C ASN A 591 -72.64 20.52 -5.75
N ASP A 592 -72.19 19.63 -6.64
CA ASP A 592 -72.41 19.61 -8.11
C ASP A 592 -71.84 20.74 -8.99
N GLY A 593 -71.09 20.36 -10.04
CA GLY A 593 -70.64 21.28 -11.08
C GLY A 593 -69.36 20.86 -11.81
N SER A 594 -69.53 20.29 -13.01
CA SER A 594 -68.56 19.90 -14.03
C SER A 594 -67.64 21.00 -14.59
N CYS A 595 -66.48 20.58 -15.13
CA CYS A 595 -65.68 21.08 -16.28
C CYS A 595 -64.17 21.09 -15.92
N GLU A 596 -63.40 20.10 -16.37
CA GLU A 596 -62.61 20.07 -17.62
C GLU A 596 -61.33 20.94 -17.64
N ASN A 597 -60.20 20.21 -17.67
CA ASN A 597 -58.96 20.42 -18.44
C ASN A 597 -58.16 21.73 -18.34
N GLU A 598 -56.92 21.60 -17.85
CA GLU A 598 -55.70 21.85 -18.65
C GLU A 598 -54.44 21.43 -17.86
N ALA A 599 -53.86 20.28 -18.21
CA ALA A 599 -52.48 19.95 -17.89
C ALA A 599 -51.80 19.45 -19.17
N VAL A 600 -50.92 20.31 -19.70
CA VAL A 600 -50.14 20.11 -20.92
C VAL A 600 -49.10 19.00 -20.70
N ALA A 601 -49.35 17.85 -21.30
CA ALA A 601 -48.36 16.80 -21.50
C ALA A 601 -47.58 17.08 -22.79
N ILE A 602 -46.26 17.27 -22.70
CA ILE A 602 -45.35 17.22 -23.85
C ILE A 602 -44.73 15.82 -23.89
N CYS A 603 -45.14 15.06 -24.89
CA CYS A 603 -44.64 13.74 -25.24
C CYS A 603 -43.24 13.82 -25.91
N LEU A 604 -42.39 12.83 -25.63
CA LEU A 604 -41.35 12.37 -26.56
C LEU A 604 -41.82 11.06 -27.22
N PRO A 605 -41.65 10.88 -28.54
CA PRO A 605 -42.30 9.81 -29.29
C PRO A 605 -41.50 8.51 -29.27
N ILE A 606 -42.22 7.40 -29.02
CA ILE A 606 -41.81 6.04 -29.36
C ILE A 606 -42.13 5.83 -30.84
N ILE A 607 -41.12 5.44 -31.63
CA ILE A 607 -41.32 4.84 -32.96
C ILE A 607 -40.93 3.37 -32.84
N ASN A 608 -41.95 2.50 -32.88
CA ASN A 608 -41.82 1.10 -33.29
C ASN A 608 -42.16 1.02 -34.79
N ASP A 609 -41.34 0.31 -35.55
CA ASP A 609 -41.74 -0.77 -36.47
C ASP A 609 -40.64 -1.03 -37.52
N PHE A 610 -40.09 -2.25 -37.57
CA PHE A 610 -40.34 -3.25 -38.63
C PHE A 610 -39.36 -4.45 -38.55
N HIS A 611 -39.93 -5.65 -38.38
CA HIS A 611 -39.62 -6.97 -38.99
C HIS A 611 -38.15 -7.40 -39.25
N GLY A 612 -37.62 -8.58 -38.90
CA GLY A 612 -38.15 -9.87 -38.45
C GLY A 612 -37.50 -11.00 -39.26
N VAL A 613 -36.81 -11.99 -38.64
CA VAL A 613 -36.57 -13.36 -39.19
C VAL A 613 -36.32 -14.38 -38.06
N ALA A 614 -37.25 -15.33 -37.98
CA ALA A 614 -37.26 -16.76 -37.60
C ALA A 614 -36.13 -17.47 -36.77
N TYR A 615 -36.61 -18.19 -35.74
CA TYR A 615 -36.31 -19.58 -35.27
C TYR A 615 -34.84 -20.04 -35.11
N ILE A 616 -34.42 -20.64 -33.99
CA ILE A 616 -34.68 -22.03 -33.57
C ILE A 616 -34.47 -22.20 -32.02
N HIS A 617 -35.45 -22.78 -31.34
CA HIS A 617 -35.30 -23.65 -30.14
C HIS A 617 -35.46 -25.10 -30.63
N PRO A 618 -35.08 -26.20 -29.91
CA PRO A 618 -35.13 -26.38 -28.45
C PRO A 618 -33.89 -27.15 -27.89
N LEU A 619 -33.66 -27.27 -26.57
CA LEU A 619 -34.21 -28.34 -25.73
C LEU A 619 -33.66 -28.25 -24.28
N ASN A 620 -34.57 -28.47 -23.33
CA ASN A 620 -34.42 -29.18 -22.05
C ASN A 620 -33.04 -29.30 -21.38
N ALA A 621 -32.95 -28.77 -20.16
CA ALA A 621 -32.28 -29.46 -19.06
C ALA A 621 -32.85 -29.01 -17.70
N ASN A 622 -33.87 -29.74 -17.23
CA ASN A 622 -34.05 -29.96 -15.81
C ASN A 622 -32.87 -30.83 -15.34
N LEU A 623 -31.91 -30.25 -14.63
CA LEU A 623 -30.96 -31.00 -13.81
C LEU A 623 -30.59 -30.14 -12.59
N TYR A 624 -31.31 -30.42 -11.51
CA TYR A 624 -30.80 -30.27 -10.15
C TYR A 624 -29.46 -31.01 -10.07
N CYS A 625 -28.38 -30.30 -9.75
CA CYS A 625 -27.18 -30.89 -9.17
C CYS A 625 -27.07 -30.41 -7.71
N PRO A 626 -26.86 -31.32 -6.74
CA PRO A 626 -26.71 -30.98 -5.35
C PRO A 626 -25.36 -30.29 -5.12
N PHE A 627 -25.32 -29.37 -4.17
CA PHE A 627 -24.10 -28.82 -3.61
C PHE A 627 -23.18 -29.96 -3.14
N PRO A 628 -21.88 -29.97 -3.48
CA PRO A 628 -20.91 -30.71 -2.70
C PRO A 628 -20.68 -29.96 -1.38
N ASP A 629 -20.71 -30.69 -0.28
CA ASP A 629 -20.21 -30.24 1.02
C ASP A 629 -18.78 -29.68 0.90
N PRO A 630 -18.38 -28.76 1.79
CA PRO A 630 -17.03 -28.19 1.78
C PRO A 630 -15.99 -29.31 1.87
N MET A 631 -15.02 -29.29 0.94
CA MET A 631 -13.86 -30.18 0.95
C MET A 631 -13.24 -30.17 2.35
N GLN A 632 -13.16 -31.35 2.95
CA GLN A 632 -12.27 -31.63 4.06
C GLN A 632 -10.84 -31.28 3.62
N ASP A 633 -10.12 -30.61 4.52
CA ASP A 633 -8.70 -30.29 4.39
C ASP A 633 -7.90 -31.58 4.18
N ASP A 634 -7.55 -31.88 2.93
CA ASP A 634 -6.48 -32.82 2.61
C ASP A 634 -5.16 -32.15 3.01
N ILE A 635 -4.69 -32.49 4.21
CA ILE A 635 -3.36 -32.18 4.70
C ILE A 635 -2.36 -32.79 3.71
N PHE A 636 -1.63 -31.95 2.98
CA PHE A 636 -0.46 -32.38 2.22
C PHE A 636 0.53 -33.02 3.20
N GLU A 637 0.68 -34.34 3.16
CA GLU A 637 1.79 -35.00 3.84
C GLU A 637 3.10 -34.50 3.20
N PRO A 638 4.06 -33.99 3.99
CA PRO A 638 5.33 -33.50 3.45
C PRO A 638 6.07 -34.62 2.73
N ILE A 639 6.63 -34.31 1.56
CA ILE A 639 7.55 -35.21 0.84
C ILE A 639 8.71 -35.54 1.80
N GLU A 640 8.84 -36.80 2.18
CA GLU A 640 9.88 -37.27 3.10
C GLU A 640 11.27 -36.82 2.60
N GLY A 641 11.96 -36.00 3.40
CA GLY A 641 13.37 -35.66 3.21
C GLY A 641 13.68 -34.23 2.72
N ILE A 642 12.70 -33.41 2.30
CA ILE A 642 12.96 -31.99 1.98
C ILE A 642 12.54 -31.11 3.17
N PRO A 643 13.46 -30.32 3.77
CA PRO A 643 13.11 -29.38 4.83
C PRO A 643 12.05 -28.37 4.36
N ALA A 644 10.91 -28.32 5.05
CA ALA A 644 9.88 -27.32 4.77
C ALA A 644 10.44 -25.89 5.00
N PRO A 645 9.88 -24.86 4.35
CA PRO A 645 10.35 -23.48 4.48
C PRO A 645 10.24 -22.96 5.92
N CYS A 646 10.95 -21.87 6.23
CA CYS A 646 11.03 -21.29 7.57
C CYS A 646 11.50 -22.31 8.61
N ASN A 647 12.58 -23.05 8.30
CA ASN A 647 13.17 -24.07 9.18
C ASN A 647 12.23 -25.21 9.56
N GLY A 648 11.27 -25.56 8.69
CA GLY A 648 10.28 -26.61 8.97
C GLY A 648 8.97 -26.08 9.58
N PHE A 649 8.83 -24.77 9.76
CA PHE A 649 7.79 -24.14 10.58
C PHE A 649 7.10 -22.95 9.89
N PRO A 650 6.43 -23.16 8.74
CA PRO A 650 5.80 -22.09 7.95
C PRO A 650 4.69 -21.33 8.69
N ASP A 651 4.00 -21.97 9.64
CA ASP A 651 2.96 -21.36 10.47
C ASP A 651 3.51 -20.31 11.44
N TYR A 652 4.80 -20.42 11.79
CA TYR A 652 5.48 -19.51 12.70
C TYR A 652 6.33 -18.47 11.95
N ARG A 653 6.08 -18.27 10.64
CA ARG A 653 6.88 -17.35 9.80
C ARG A 653 6.91 -15.90 10.27
N ASP A 654 5.87 -15.46 10.97
CA ASP A 654 5.73 -14.07 11.43
C ASP A 654 6.52 -13.77 12.72
N ILE A 655 7.06 -14.80 13.38
CA ILE A 655 7.82 -14.59 14.61
C ILE A 655 9.17 -13.90 14.29
N PRO A 656 9.54 -12.83 15.02
CA PRO A 656 10.87 -12.22 14.91
C PRO A 656 11.98 -13.26 15.12
N ILE A 657 13.09 -13.14 14.38
CA ILE A 657 14.18 -14.12 14.47
C ILE A 657 14.80 -14.19 15.88
N ASN A 658 14.68 -13.13 16.68
CA ASN A 658 15.11 -13.09 18.08
C ASN A 658 14.05 -13.61 19.07
N ASN A 659 12.94 -14.12 18.58
CA ASN A 659 11.86 -14.79 19.31
C ASN A 659 11.64 -16.23 18.80
N PHE A 660 12.16 -16.59 17.63
CA PHE A 660 12.19 -17.96 17.11
C PHE A 660 13.02 -18.89 18.02
N PHE A 661 12.64 -20.18 18.10
CA PHE A 661 13.35 -21.21 18.86
C PHE A 661 14.20 -22.10 17.94
N TYR A 662 15.51 -22.11 18.15
CA TYR A 662 16.50 -22.85 17.36
C TYR A 662 17.04 -24.05 18.14
N LEU A 663 16.97 -25.23 17.52
CA LEU A 663 17.76 -26.37 17.93
C LEU A 663 19.19 -26.22 17.43
N GLY A 664 20.14 -26.50 18.30
CA GLY A 664 21.55 -26.32 18.02
C GLY A 664 22.42 -27.50 18.44
N ALA A 665 23.58 -27.59 17.79
CA ALA A 665 24.64 -28.53 18.13
C ALA A 665 25.84 -27.78 18.73
N HIS A 666 26.31 -28.25 19.88
CA HIS A 666 27.57 -27.77 20.46
C HIS A 666 28.76 -28.38 19.71
N ILE A 667 29.75 -27.56 19.38
CA ILE A 667 30.89 -27.92 18.52
C ILE A 667 30.41 -28.49 17.18
N GLY A 668 29.48 -27.77 16.55
CA GLY A 668 28.95 -28.12 15.23
C GLY A 668 30.08 -28.24 14.20
N GLY A 669 30.09 -29.34 13.45
CA GLY A 669 31.13 -29.67 12.46
C GLY A 669 32.28 -30.53 12.98
N SER A 670 32.27 -30.96 14.24
CA SER A 670 33.23 -31.94 14.74
C SER A 670 32.69 -33.37 14.60
N GLN A 671 33.23 -34.15 13.67
CA GLN A 671 32.95 -35.59 13.60
C GLN A 671 33.94 -36.34 14.48
N GLY A 672 33.43 -37.13 15.42
CA GLY A 672 34.26 -38.04 16.20
C GLY A 672 34.85 -39.14 15.32
N THR A 673 36.17 -39.32 15.41
CA THR A 673 36.75 -40.65 15.14
C THR A 673 36.48 -41.52 16.38
N GLU A 674 36.30 -42.83 16.19
CA GLU A 674 35.74 -43.82 17.14
C GLU A 674 36.34 -43.85 18.58
N HIS A 675 37.31 -43.01 18.91
CA HIS A 675 37.91 -42.89 20.24
C HIS A 675 37.96 -41.42 20.72
N CYS A 676 36.84 -40.93 21.28
CA CYS A 676 36.71 -39.82 22.25
C CYS A 676 37.86 -38.78 22.28
N SER A 677 38.16 -38.14 21.15
CA SER A 677 39.20 -37.12 21.02
C SER A 677 38.66 -35.69 21.17
N GLY A 678 37.55 -35.51 21.90
CA GLY A 678 36.89 -34.22 22.10
C GLY A 678 35.79 -33.86 21.09
N ALA A 679 35.43 -34.77 20.19
CA ALA A 679 34.23 -34.59 19.37
C ALA A 679 32.96 -34.83 20.20
N THR A 680 31.97 -33.99 20.00
CA THR A 680 30.69 -34.02 20.72
C THR A 680 29.51 -34.35 19.81
N GLN A 681 29.77 -34.61 18.53
CA GLN A 681 28.76 -34.93 17.53
C GLN A 681 29.20 -36.11 16.65
N ASP A 682 28.24 -36.95 16.27
CA ASP A 682 28.48 -38.11 15.40
C ASP A 682 28.29 -37.75 13.91
N ASN A 683 27.46 -36.74 13.64
CA ASN A 683 27.08 -36.32 12.29
C ASN A 683 27.97 -35.20 11.74
N ASN A 684 28.15 -35.10 10.41
CA ASN A 684 28.77 -33.92 9.77
C ASN A 684 27.77 -32.75 9.70
N VAL A 685 28.22 -31.57 9.27
CA VAL A 685 27.39 -30.36 9.25
C VAL A 685 26.16 -30.58 8.37
N THR A 686 26.32 -31.12 7.17
CA THR A 686 25.19 -31.40 6.27
C THR A 686 24.13 -32.28 6.93
N THR A 687 24.52 -33.37 7.59
CA THR A 687 23.57 -34.25 8.29
C THR A 687 22.93 -33.53 9.48
N MET A 688 23.68 -32.73 10.25
CA MET A 688 23.07 -31.89 11.31
C MET A 688 21.98 -30.97 10.76
N LEU A 689 22.27 -30.30 9.63
CA LEU A 689 21.31 -29.41 9.00
C LEU A 689 20.10 -30.17 8.43
N ASN A 690 20.28 -31.39 7.92
CA ASN A 690 19.18 -32.25 7.50
C ASN A 690 18.33 -32.74 8.69
N ASP A 691 18.95 -32.98 9.85
CA ASP A 691 18.27 -33.39 11.08
C ASP A 691 17.44 -32.26 11.73
N GLY A 692 17.46 -31.04 11.17
CA GLY A 692 16.71 -29.89 11.69
C GLY A 692 17.51 -28.97 12.62
N ILE A 693 18.81 -29.22 12.80
CA ILE A 693 19.69 -28.31 13.53
C ILE A 693 19.85 -27.02 12.72
N ARG A 694 19.60 -25.87 13.37
CA ARG A 694 19.66 -24.53 12.76
C ARG A 694 20.52 -23.55 13.52
N LEU A 695 21.20 -24.02 14.57
CA LEU A 695 22.21 -23.27 15.32
C LEU A 695 23.47 -24.11 15.47
N LEU A 696 24.59 -23.65 14.90
CA LEU A 696 25.90 -24.28 15.09
C LEU A 696 26.71 -23.43 16.06
N ASP A 697 27.01 -23.95 17.26
CA ASP A 697 27.97 -23.33 18.17
C ASP A 697 29.35 -23.93 17.90
N VAL A 698 30.29 -23.11 17.44
CA VAL A 698 31.56 -23.56 16.86
C VAL A 698 32.70 -22.94 17.64
N GLU A 699 33.65 -23.76 18.07
CA GLU A 699 34.87 -23.32 18.73
C GLU A 699 36.04 -23.32 17.76
N LEU A 700 36.65 -22.14 17.57
CA LEU A 700 37.78 -21.93 16.68
C LEU A 700 39.12 -21.90 17.43
N CYS A 701 40.11 -22.53 16.82
CA CYS A 701 41.50 -22.57 17.24
C CYS A 701 42.42 -22.17 16.07
N THR A 702 43.61 -21.65 16.37
CA THR A 702 44.55 -21.18 15.36
C THR A 702 45.75 -22.12 15.31
N ARG A 703 46.00 -22.76 14.16
CA ARG A 703 47.17 -23.62 13.95
C ARG A 703 47.86 -23.23 12.65
N GLY A 704 49.15 -22.87 12.71
CA GLY A 704 49.91 -22.51 11.51
C GLY A 704 49.29 -21.37 10.70
N ASN A 705 48.73 -20.35 11.37
CA ASN A 705 48.01 -19.21 10.77
C ASN A 705 46.72 -19.57 10.00
N LYS A 706 46.24 -20.81 10.11
CA LYS A 706 44.93 -21.25 9.63
C LYS A 706 43.96 -21.39 10.79
N LEU A 707 42.69 -21.15 10.52
CA LEU A 707 41.59 -21.31 11.46
C LEU A 707 41.03 -22.72 11.34
N HIS A 708 41.04 -23.46 12.44
CA HIS A 708 40.55 -24.83 12.56
C HIS A 708 39.45 -24.89 13.61
N LEU A 709 38.61 -25.93 13.54
CA LEU A 709 37.75 -26.27 14.67
C LEU A 709 38.63 -26.85 15.78
N CYS A 710 38.41 -26.44 17.03
CA CYS A 710 39.28 -26.87 18.13
C CYS A 710 39.29 -28.40 18.37
N THR A 711 38.28 -29.10 17.88
CA THR A 711 38.05 -30.53 18.05
C THR A 711 38.53 -31.38 16.88
N SER A 712 38.88 -30.76 15.75
CA SER A 712 39.43 -31.47 14.60
C SER A 712 40.59 -30.68 14.00
N ALA A 713 41.78 -31.28 14.01
CA ALA A 713 42.96 -30.68 13.41
C ALA A 713 42.86 -30.58 11.88
N ASP A 714 42.08 -31.48 11.25
CA ASP A 714 42.00 -31.62 9.81
C ASP A 714 40.81 -30.85 9.21
N PHE A 715 39.82 -30.47 10.02
CA PHE A 715 38.65 -29.71 9.59
C PHE A 715 38.85 -28.22 9.83
N THR A 716 38.89 -27.43 8.75
CA THR A 716 39.14 -26.00 8.81
C THR A 716 37.84 -25.20 8.87
N LEU A 717 37.94 -23.92 9.24
CA LEU A 717 36.81 -22.99 9.10
C LEU A 717 36.33 -22.90 7.64
N HIS A 718 37.25 -23.02 6.68
CA HIS A 718 36.91 -23.00 5.26
C HIS A 718 35.98 -24.17 4.91
N ASP A 719 36.30 -25.38 5.37
CA ASP A 719 35.50 -26.59 5.12
C ASP A 719 34.09 -26.48 5.74
N LEU A 720 34.03 -25.98 6.99
CA LEU A 720 32.77 -25.70 7.67
C LEU A 720 31.90 -24.70 6.89
N VAL A 721 32.49 -23.59 6.44
CA VAL A 721 31.78 -22.55 5.67
C VAL A 721 31.31 -23.07 4.32
N ASP A 722 32.09 -23.94 3.69
CA ASP A 722 31.73 -24.56 2.42
C ASP A 722 30.51 -25.47 2.57
N GLU A 723 30.49 -26.33 3.60
CA GLU A 723 29.37 -27.25 3.85
C GLU A 723 28.05 -26.51 4.10
N PHE A 724 28.03 -25.47 4.94
CA PHE A 724 26.76 -24.78 5.19
C PHE A 724 26.35 -23.80 4.08
N PHE A 725 27.28 -23.24 3.30
CA PHE A 725 26.89 -22.48 2.10
C PHE A 725 26.40 -23.38 0.98
N ASP A 726 26.92 -24.60 0.88
CA ASP A 726 26.33 -25.59 -0.02
C ASP A 726 24.90 -25.94 0.42
N PHE A 727 24.67 -26.10 1.73
CA PHE A 727 23.33 -26.28 2.27
C PHE A 727 22.40 -25.10 1.99
N THR A 728 22.80 -23.84 2.26
CA THR A 728 21.93 -22.68 2.00
C THR A 728 21.69 -22.41 0.52
N ARG A 729 22.59 -22.89 -0.35
CA ARG A 729 22.39 -22.86 -1.79
C ARG A 729 21.41 -23.93 -2.27
N THR A 730 21.47 -25.12 -1.70
CA THR A 730 20.68 -26.28 -2.15
C THR A 730 19.31 -26.39 -1.48
N GLN A 731 19.18 -25.91 -0.24
CA GLN A 731 17.93 -25.87 0.50
C GLN A 731 17.39 -24.45 0.48
N SER A 732 16.19 -24.27 -0.05
CA SER A 732 15.53 -22.97 -0.14
C SER A 732 14.84 -22.58 1.17
N LYS A 733 14.78 -21.26 1.44
CA LYS A 733 13.93 -20.67 2.49
C LYS A 733 14.25 -21.24 3.89
N GLN A 734 15.54 -21.36 4.21
CA GLN A 734 16.10 -21.75 5.51
C GLN A 734 16.91 -20.61 6.15
N LEU A 735 16.87 -20.50 7.48
CA LEU A 735 17.70 -19.57 8.25
C LEU A 735 18.64 -20.36 9.18
N LEU A 736 19.95 -20.25 8.94
CA LEU A 736 20.99 -20.86 9.75
C LEU A 736 21.65 -19.83 10.66
N LEU A 737 21.83 -20.16 11.94
CA LEU A 737 22.60 -19.38 12.89
C LEU A 737 23.95 -20.06 13.13
N VAL A 738 25.03 -19.30 13.02
CA VAL A 738 26.38 -19.77 13.34
C VAL A 738 26.96 -18.87 14.42
N HIS A 739 27.20 -19.45 15.60
CA HIS A 739 27.77 -18.76 16.75
C HIS A 739 29.23 -19.18 16.91
N LEU A 740 30.15 -18.23 16.71
CA LEU A 740 31.59 -18.49 16.72
C LEU A 740 32.20 -18.08 18.06
N ASN A 741 32.88 -19.04 18.68
CA ASN A 741 33.70 -18.85 19.87
C ASN A 741 35.17 -19.15 19.55
N SER A 742 36.10 -18.64 20.35
CA SER A 742 37.53 -18.83 20.09
C SER A 742 38.31 -19.12 21.36
N LYS A 743 38.98 -20.28 21.42
CA LYS A 743 39.88 -20.65 22.52
C LYS A 743 41.28 -20.05 22.38
N GLN A 744 41.70 -19.67 21.15
CA GLN A 744 43.06 -19.22 20.84
C GLN A 744 43.06 -17.93 20.00
N GLN A 745 42.44 -16.86 20.54
CA GLN A 745 42.42 -15.48 20.01
C GLN A 745 42.36 -15.37 18.47
N ALA A 746 41.43 -16.08 17.83
CA ALA A 746 41.17 -15.93 16.41
C ALA A 746 40.69 -14.49 16.11
N SER A 747 41.27 -13.86 15.08
CA SER A 747 40.86 -12.51 14.70
C SER A 747 39.64 -12.54 13.80
N LEU A 748 38.70 -11.63 14.03
CA LEU A 748 37.46 -11.54 13.25
C LEU A 748 37.74 -11.22 11.77
N LYS A 749 38.81 -10.46 11.50
CA LYS A 749 39.26 -10.17 10.13
C LYS A 749 39.65 -11.45 9.37
N GLN A 750 40.40 -12.35 10.00
CA GLN A 750 40.78 -13.64 9.41
C GLN A 750 39.55 -14.50 9.13
N VAL A 751 38.58 -14.51 10.06
CA VAL A 751 37.31 -15.22 9.87
C VAL A 751 36.53 -14.69 8.67
N GLU A 752 36.34 -13.36 8.55
CA GLU A 752 35.64 -12.78 7.40
C GLU A 752 36.40 -12.97 6.08
N ASP A 753 37.74 -13.02 6.10
CA ASP A 753 38.54 -13.32 4.90
C ASP A 753 38.30 -14.76 4.39
N VAL A 754 38.17 -15.74 5.29
CA VAL A 754 37.76 -17.11 4.92
C VAL A 754 36.32 -17.14 4.40
N ILE A 755 35.41 -16.41 5.05
CA ILE A 755 34.00 -16.32 4.60
C ILE A 755 33.91 -15.72 3.18
N ASP A 756 34.68 -14.67 2.87
CA ASP A 756 34.70 -14.05 1.54
C ASP A 756 35.18 -15.02 0.46
N GLU A 757 36.23 -15.81 0.75
CA GLU A 757 36.77 -16.79 -0.19
C GLU A 757 35.73 -17.83 -0.59
N VAL A 758 35.07 -18.43 0.41
CA VAL A 758 34.05 -19.45 0.19
C VAL A 758 32.77 -18.85 -0.39
N CYS A 759 32.36 -17.67 0.09
CA CYS A 759 31.16 -17.00 -0.41
C CYS A 759 31.28 -16.61 -1.88
N LYS A 760 32.48 -16.21 -2.34
CA LYS A 760 32.72 -15.96 -3.76
C LYS A 760 32.40 -17.19 -4.61
N LEU A 761 32.90 -18.35 -4.21
CA LEU A 761 32.68 -19.62 -4.90
C LEU A 761 31.18 -19.96 -5.00
N HIS A 762 30.45 -19.87 -3.89
CA HIS A 762 29.02 -20.20 -3.88
C HIS A 762 28.15 -19.16 -4.57
N THR A 763 28.54 -17.88 -4.50
CA THR A 763 27.86 -16.81 -5.26
C THR A 763 27.97 -17.10 -6.75
N GLU A 764 29.17 -17.39 -7.25
CA GLU A 764 29.42 -17.71 -8.67
C GLU A 764 28.70 -19.00 -9.13
N ARG A 765 28.45 -19.95 -8.22
CA ARG A 765 27.70 -21.20 -8.49
C ARG A 765 26.18 -21.05 -8.46
N THR A 766 25.66 -19.97 -7.89
CA THR A 766 24.21 -19.80 -7.68
C THR A 766 23.62 -18.96 -8.80
N LEU A 767 22.71 -19.54 -9.58
CA LEU A 767 22.02 -18.83 -10.65
C LEU A 767 21.22 -17.65 -10.09
N GLY A 768 21.26 -16.49 -10.74
CA GLY A 768 20.51 -15.29 -10.33
C GLY A 768 21.21 -14.40 -9.28
N THR A 769 22.40 -14.76 -8.80
CA THR A 769 23.20 -13.88 -7.94
C THR A 769 23.99 -12.84 -8.75
N LYS A 770 24.38 -11.74 -8.11
CA LYS A 770 25.27 -10.72 -8.70
C LYS A 770 26.74 -11.15 -8.60
N ILE A 771 27.61 -10.45 -9.33
CA ILE A 771 29.06 -10.56 -9.17
C ILE A 771 29.42 -10.31 -7.70
N PHE A 772 30.17 -11.24 -7.11
CA PHE A 772 30.63 -11.17 -5.72
C PHE A 772 31.44 -9.90 -5.46
N GLU A 773 31.12 -9.20 -4.35
CA GLU A 773 31.91 -8.09 -3.83
C GLU A 773 32.40 -8.43 -2.43
N LYS A 774 33.68 -8.14 -2.17
CA LYS A 774 34.32 -8.43 -0.89
C LYS A 774 33.55 -7.75 0.26
N ARG A 775 33.30 -8.48 1.35
CA ARG A 775 32.49 -8.03 2.51
C ARG A 775 30.99 -7.81 2.20
N MET A 776 30.47 -8.32 1.09
CA MET A 776 29.04 -8.32 0.74
C MET A 776 28.56 -9.68 0.21
N CYS A 777 28.67 -10.70 1.05
CA CYS A 777 28.16 -12.03 0.78
C CYS A 777 26.60 -12.07 0.76
N PRO A 778 25.96 -12.51 -0.34
CA PRO A 778 24.49 -12.54 -0.46
C PRO A 778 23.83 -13.58 0.45
N PHE A 779 24.57 -14.57 0.94
CA PHE A 779 24.08 -15.59 1.87
C PHE A 779 24.02 -15.11 3.31
N ILE A 780 24.52 -13.91 3.63
CA ILE A 780 24.69 -13.46 5.02
C ILE A 780 23.71 -12.33 5.35
N TYR A 781 22.98 -12.50 6.44
CA TYR A 781 22.21 -11.43 7.04
C TYR A 781 22.99 -10.75 8.17
N THR A 782 23.20 -9.44 8.02
CA THR A 782 23.78 -8.60 9.09
C THR A 782 22.79 -7.52 9.53
N LYS A 783 22.53 -7.44 10.83
CA LYS A 783 21.74 -6.37 11.42
C LYS A 783 22.50 -5.04 11.38
N GLN A 784 22.19 -4.19 10.41
CA GLN A 784 22.90 -2.92 10.18
C GLN A 784 22.75 -1.89 11.32
N HIS A 785 21.64 -1.92 12.06
CA HIS A 785 21.34 -0.95 13.11
C HIS A 785 20.81 -1.62 14.37
N ALA A 786 21.49 -1.43 15.49
CA ALA A 786 21.12 -2.02 16.78
C ALA A 786 19.69 -1.62 17.24
N SER A 787 19.24 -0.41 16.90
CA SER A 787 17.93 0.13 17.29
C SER A 787 16.75 -0.41 16.48
N ARG A 788 16.99 -1.06 15.33
CA ARG A 788 15.89 -1.64 14.54
C ARG A 788 15.38 -2.92 15.22
N PRO A 789 14.05 -3.18 15.21
CA PRO A 789 13.54 -4.48 15.59
C PRO A 789 14.11 -5.55 14.65
N TRP A 790 14.19 -6.78 15.14
CA TRP A 790 14.57 -7.92 14.31
C TRP A 790 13.42 -8.26 13.36
N PRO A 791 13.70 -8.59 12.08
CA PRO A 791 12.68 -9.03 11.15
C PRO A 791 12.11 -10.39 11.55
N SER A 792 10.96 -10.76 10.99
CA SER A 792 10.45 -12.12 11.09
C SER A 792 11.24 -13.10 10.22
N ILE A 793 11.15 -14.40 10.51
CA ILE A 793 11.81 -15.42 9.68
C ILE A 793 11.24 -15.43 8.25
N GLY A 794 9.94 -15.21 8.08
CA GLY A 794 9.27 -15.11 6.78
C GLY A 794 9.70 -13.87 5.98
N GLU A 795 9.78 -12.70 6.64
CA GLU A 795 10.30 -11.47 6.02
C GLU A 795 11.74 -11.65 5.55
N LEU A 796 12.57 -12.32 6.35
CA LEU A 796 13.99 -12.48 6.07
C LEU A 796 14.23 -13.42 4.88
N LEU A 797 13.45 -14.50 4.78
CA LEU A 797 13.56 -15.52 3.74
C LEU A 797 12.70 -15.25 2.51
N ASN A 798 11.96 -14.11 2.52
CA ASN A 798 11.00 -13.76 1.50
C ASN A 798 9.97 -14.90 1.23
N TYR A 799 9.52 -15.57 2.30
CA TYR A 799 8.58 -16.68 2.19
C TYR A 799 7.13 -16.19 2.35
N ASP A 800 6.33 -16.45 1.32
CA ASP A 800 4.89 -16.26 1.33
C ASP A 800 4.22 -17.59 0.89
N PRO A 801 3.51 -18.30 1.79
CA PRO A 801 2.90 -19.59 1.46
C PRO A 801 1.81 -19.48 0.38
N GLU A 802 1.18 -18.31 0.26
CA GLU A 802 0.18 -18.08 -0.78
C GLU A 802 0.84 -17.92 -2.15
N MET A 803 2.11 -17.51 -2.22
CA MET A 803 2.89 -17.47 -3.47
C MET A 803 3.48 -18.83 -3.83
N ALA A 804 3.93 -19.60 -2.83
CA ALA A 804 4.55 -20.91 -3.03
C ALA A 804 3.60 -21.94 -3.69
N GLN A 805 2.28 -21.81 -3.52
CA GLN A 805 1.28 -22.65 -4.18
C GLN A 805 1.12 -22.36 -5.68
N TRP A 806 1.57 -21.19 -6.16
CA TRP A 806 1.48 -20.78 -7.58
C TRP A 806 2.82 -20.88 -8.33
N GLU A 807 3.93 -21.09 -7.63
CA GLU A 807 5.29 -21.19 -8.17
C GLU A 807 5.59 -22.54 -8.87
N GLY A 808 4.59 -23.38 -9.12
CA GLY A 808 4.72 -24.74 -9.66
C GLY A 808 5.49 -24.90 -10.98
N ASP A 809 5.80 -23.81 -11.69
CA ASP A 809 6.52 -23.83 -12.98
C ASP A 809 7.69 -22.81 -13.06
N GLY A 810 7.99 -22.07 -11.99
CA GLY A 810 9.01 -21.01 -11.98
C GLY A 810 10.32 -21.45 -11.33
N GLU A 811 11.44 -21.42 -12.06
CA GLU A 811 12.75 -21.71 -11.45
C GLU A 811 13.06 -20.67 -10.36
N ASP A 812 13.15 -21.14 -9.12
CA ASP A 812 13.64 -20.39 -7.96
C ASP A 812 15.09 -19.95 -8.20
N VAL A 813 15.29 -18.70 -8.67
CA VAL A 813 16.62 -18.13 -8.92
C VAL A 813 17.07 -17.23 -7.77
N GLY A 814 18.37 -17.26 -7.46
CA GLY A 814 19.01 -16.45 -6.42
C GLY A 814 19.20 -17.18 -5.09
N VAL A 815 19.68 -16.44 -4.08
CA VAL A 815 19.87 -16.96 -2.72
C VAL A 815 18.57 -16.84 -1.94
N GLN A 816 18.02 -17.98 -1.50
CA GLN A 816 16.76 -18.03 -0.77
C GLN A 816 16.91 -18.41 0.71
N SER A 817 18.09 -18.88 1.11
CA SER A 817 18.41 -19.21 2.49
C SER A 817 19.55 -18.35 2.98
N LEU A 818 19.52 -18.01 4.27
CA LEU A 818 20.42 -17.04 4.86
C LEU A 818 21.14 -17.60 6.08
N VAL A 819 22.36 -17.10 6.29
CA VAL A 819 23.21 -17.39 7.45
C VAL A 819 23.33 -16.13 8.29
N LEU A 820 23.18 -16.28 9.60
CA LEU A 820 23.38 -15.22 10.58
C LEU A 820 24.56 -15.57 11.49
N PHE A 821 25.64 -14.81 11.38
CA PHE A 821 26.80 -14.99 12.26
C PHE A 821 26.70 -14.14 13.53
N THR A 822 27.07 -14.74 14.65
CA THR A 822 27.28 -14.08 15.94
C THR A 822 28.61 -14.56 16.55
N HIS A 823 29.15 -13.83 17.52
CA HIS A 823 30.37 -14.24 18.23
C HIS A 823 30.42 -13.65 19.65
N ASP A 824 31.15 -14.31 20.56
CA ASP A 824 31.47 -13.76 21.89
C ASP A 824 32.98 -13.47 22.05
N ASP A 825 33.87 -14.40 21.67
CA ASP A 825 35.30 -14.36 22.07
C ASP A 825 36.31 -14.06 20.94
N LEU A 826 35.86 -13.56 19.78
CA LEU A 826 36.74 -13.21 18.67
C LEU A 826 37.43 -11.85 18.87
N VAL A 827 38.72 -11.77 18.54
CA VAL A 827 39.50 -10.53 18.65
C VAL A 827 39.17 -9.61 17.47
N ILE A 828 38.68 -8.40 17.75
CA ILE A 828 38.45 -7.36 16.75
C ILE A 828 39.73 -6.52 16.63
N PRO A 829 40.44 -6.54 15.49
CA PRO A 829 41.63 -5.71 15.31
C PRO A 829 41.29 -4.22 15.45
N GLN A 830 42.21 -3.43 15.98
CA GLN A 830 41.98 -1.99 16.17
C GLN A 830 41.62 -1.30 14.85
N GLY A 831 40.53 -0.53 14.86
CA GLY A 831 40.02 0.17 13.66
C GLY A 831 39.28 -0.71 12.66
N TYR A 832 39.16 -2.01 12.92
CA TYR A 832 38.40 -2.94 12.08
C TYR A 832 36.91 -2.91 12.45
N LYS A 833 36.04 -2.85 11.44
CA LYS A 833 34.59 -2.94 11.62
C LYS A 833 34.07 -4.24 10.99
N PRO A 834 33.49 -5.16 11.78
CA PRO A 834 32.85 -6.37 11.23
C PRO A 834 31.70 -6.00 10.30
N THR A 835 31.52 -6.81 9.26
CA THR A 835 30.48 -6.64 8.23
C THR A 835 29.53 -7.83 8.13
N TYR A 836 29.98 -9.02 8.53
CA TYR A 836 29.20 -10.26 8.49
C TYR A 836 28.60 -10.68 9.83
N PHE A 837 28.94 -9.97 10.91
CA PHE A 837 28.51 -10.34 12.25
C PHE A 837 27.41 -9.43 12.77
N SER A 838 26.35 -10.05 13.27
CA SER A 838 25.29 -9.40 14.03
C SER A 838 25.57 -9.53 15.54
N PRO A 839 25.11 -8.56 16.36
CA PRO A 839 25.13 -8.73 17.81
C PRO A 839 24.30 -9.96 18.21
N ALA A 840 24.82 -10.76 19.15
CA ALA A 840 24.03 -11.78 19.81
C ALA A 840 22.81 -11.12 20.47
N PHE A 841 21.64 -11.72 20.29
CA PHE A 841 20.38 -11.21 20.83
C PHE A 841 19.87 -11.96 22.06
N TRP A 842 20.65 -12.94 22.53
CA TRP A 842 20.34 -13.80 23.67
C TRP A 842 21.29 -13.57 24.84
N LYS A 843 20.81 -13.93 26.02
CA LYS A 843 21.63 -14.14 27.22
C LYS A 843 22.02 -15.63 27.25
N THR A 844 23.29 -15.93 27.49
CA THR A 844 23.77 -17.32 27.57
C THR A 844 23.59 -17.89 28.99
N SER A 845 23.18 -19.15 29.08
CA SER A 845 23.15 -19.88 30.36
C SER A 845 24.55 -20.29 30.84
N ARG A 846 25.59 -20.07 30.05
CA ARG A 846 26.97 -20.46 30.36
C ARG A 846 27.60 -19.54 31.40
N LYS A 847 28.19 -20.13 32.45
CA LYS A 847 29.29 -19.55 33.23
C LYS A 847 30.49 -20.50 33.18
N PRO A 848 31.73 -19.97 33.09
CA PRO A 848 32.93 -20.81 33.16
C PRO A 848 32.94 -21.68 34.42
N GLY A 849 33.13 -22.99 34.27
CA GLY A 849 33.20 -23.96 35.37
C GLY A 849 31.86 -24.38 35.98
N GLN A 850 30.74 -24.13 35.31
CA GLN A 850 29.40 -24.44 35.83
C GLN A 850 29.05 -25.94 35.71
N HIS A 851 28.56 -26.52 36.81
CA HIS A 851 27.97 -27.87 36.82
C HIS A 851 26.49 -27.83 36.40
N ILE A 852 26.02 -28.88 35.71
CA ILE A 852 24.64 -28.98 35.21
C ILE A 852 23.57 -28.83 36.31
N GLU A 853 23.84 -29.30 37.51
CA GLU A 853 22.93 -29.22 38.67
C GLU A 853 22.71 -27.76 39.14
N SER A 854 23.59 -26.84 38.76
CA SER A 854 23.49 -25.40 39.06
C SER A 854 22.85 -24.59 37.92
N LEU A 855 22.37 -25.26 36.87
CA LEU A 855 21.74 -24.64 35.72
C LEU A 855 20.35 -24.07 36.06
N ASP A 856 19.63 -24.74 36.96
CA ASP A 856 18.28 -24.36 37.41
C ASP A 856 18.27 -22.95 38.01
N ASP A 857 19.17 -22.64 38.96
CA ASP A 857 19.24 -21.33 39.62
C ASP A 857 19.49 -20.19 38.63
N GLN A 858 20.39 -20.42 37.66
CA GLN A 858 20.73 -19.43 36.66
C GLN A 858 19.59 -19.23 35.65
N LEU A 859 18.97 -20.32 35.19
CA LEU A 859 17.83 -20.23 34.29
C LEU A 859 16.64 -19.57 34.98
N GLN A 860 16.40 -19.87 36.26
CA GLN A 860 15.36 -19.21 37.03
C GLN A 860 15.56 -17.68 37.05
N TYR A 861 16.80 -17.23 37.24
CA TYR A 861 17.13 -15.80 37.16
C TYR A 861 16.96 -15.24 35.74
N MET A 862 17.46 -15.93 34.73
CA MET A 862 17.41 -15.48 33.33
C MET A 862 15.97 -15.40 32.81
N CYS A 863 15.11 -16.35 33.18
CA CYS A 863 13.70 -16.39 32.81
C CYS A 863 12.86 -15.34 33.55
N LYS A 864 13.31 -14.83 34.70
CA LYS A 864 12.68 -13.67 35.35
C LYS A 864 13.02 -12.33 34.68
N THR A 865 14.05 -12.30 33.81
CA THR A 865 14.48 -11.06 33.15
C THR A 865 14.06 -11.03 31.67
N PRO A 866 13.63 -9.88 31.13
CA PRO A 866 13.30 -9.75 29.71
C PRO A 866 14.46 -10.14 28.78
N GLY A 867 14.13 -10.57 27.56
CA GLY A 867 15.08 -10.91 26.51
C GLY A 867 15.17 -12.40 26.20
N ALA A 868 15.82 -12.73 25.08
CA ALA A 868 16.02 -14.09 24.63
C ALA A 868 17.05 -14.84 25.49
N ILE A 869 16.86 -16.15 25.60
CA ILE A 869 17.71 -17.04 26.39
C ILE A 869 18.28 -18.11 25.48
N TYR A 870 19.60 -18.30 25.55
CA TYR A 870 20.34 -19.36 24.90
C TYR A 870 20.82 -20.35 25.96
N LEU A 871 20.21 -21.54 25.94
CA LEU A 871 20.49 -22.64 26.84
C LEU A 871 21.61 -23.53 26.28
N ARG A 872 22.75 -23.52 26.95
CA ARG A 872 23.85 -24.45 26.67
C ARG A 872 23.68 -25.70 27.54
N ALA A 873 23.04 -26.71 26.98
CA ALA A 873 22.76 -27.99 27.62
C ALA A 873 23.92 -28.98 27.38
N TYR A 874 25.11 -28.61 27.85
CA TYR A 874 26.30 -29.47 27.91
C TYR A 874 27.18 -29.03 29.09
N PRO A 875 28.02 -29.90 29.67
CA PRO A 875 28.84 -29.56 30.82
C PRO A 875 30.16 -28.91 30.38
N ASP A 876 30.65 -27.92 31.13
CA ASP A 876 31.89 -27.18 30.80
C ASP A 876 33.17 -27.93 31.23
N THR A 877 33.03 -29.10 31.87
CA THR A 877 34.16 -29.83 32.47
C THR A 877 34.87 -30.72 31.47
N ASN A 878 36.09 -30.32 31.08
CA ASN A 878 37.04 -31.14 30.31
C ASN A 878 37.51 -32.43 31.05
N SER A 879 37.07 -32.68 32.29
CA SER A 879 37.64 -33.70 33.19
C SER A 879 36.98 -35.07 33.11
N ASP A 880 35.71 -35.15 32.70
CA ASP A 880 34.96 -36.40 32.69
C ASP A 880 34.71 -36.76 31.22
N GLY A 881 35.43 -37.74 30.69
CA GLY A 881 35.42 -38.08 29.26
C GLY A 881 34.02 -38.22 28.65
N CYS A 882 33.92 -38.09 27.31
CA CYS A 882 32.67 -37.98 26.53
C CYS A 882 31.51 -38.90 26.97
N ALA A 883 31.79 -40.13 27.41
CA ALA A 883 30.80 -41.08 27.92
C ALA A 883 30.04 -40.61 29.20
N ALA A 884 30.66 -39.75 30.02
CA ALA A 884 30.01 -39.14 31.18
C ALA A 884 29.06 -38.00 30.76
N ASN A 885 29.39 -37.26 29.70
CA ASN A 885 28.53 -36.20 29.17
C ASN A 885 27.28 -36.78 28.51
N GLU A 886 27.45 -37.89 27.77
CA GLU A 886 26.35 -38.64 27.17
C GLU A 886 25.30 -39.10 28.21
N LYS A 887 25.73 -39.60 29.37
CA LYS A 887 24.81 -40.09 30.42
C LYS A 887 24.18 -38.98 31.26
N ARG A 888 24.73 -37.77 31.24
CA ARG A 888 24.27 -36.64 32.08
C ARG A 888 23.08 -35.89 31.49
N TYR A 889 22.82 -36.02 30.19
CA TYR A 889 21.69 -35.38 29.54
C TYR A 889 20.58 -36.40 29.27
N ASN A 890 19.50 -36.28 30.05
CA ASN A 890 18.26 -37.03 29.84
C ASN A 890 17.14 -36.01 29.54
N PRO A 891 16.29 -36.25 28.53
CA PRO A 891 15.06 -35.49 28.30
C PRO A 891 14.27 -35.11 29.56
N HIS A 892 14.19 -35.98 30.56
CA HIS A 892 13.56 -35.69 31.86
C HIS A 892 14.19 -34.50 32.59
N LEU A 893 15.51 -34.43 32.62
CA LEU A 893 16.23 -33.33 33.28
C LEU A 893 15.95 -32.02 32.53
N LEU A 894 15.99 -32.03 31.20
CA LEU A 894 15.67 -30.85 30.39
C LEU A 894 14.24 -30.36 30.60
N GLU A 895 13.26 -31.26 30.64
CA GLU A 895 11.87 -30.91 30.98
C GLU A 895 11.78 -30.30 32.37
N SER A 896 12.44 -30.90 33.38
CA SER A 896 12.45 -30.36 34.74
C SER A 896 13.11 -28.98 34.84
N THR A 897 14.18 -28.75 34.08
CA THR A 897 14.90 -27.48 34.05
C THR A 897 14.16 -26.38 33.29
N ILE A 898 13.42 -26.71 32.22
CA ILE A 898 12.67 -25.72 31.41
C ILE A 898 11.30 -25.43 32.02
N ALA A 899 10.54 -26.47 32.38
CA ALA A 899 9.15 -26.38 32.82
C ALA A 899 9.00 -26.41 34.35
N GLY A 900 9.99 -26.94 35.08
CA GLY A 900 9.90 -27.12 36.53
C GLY A 900 9.96 -25.80 37.33
N PRO A 901 9.43 -25.81 38.56
CA PRO A 901 9.35 -24.62 39.41
C PRO A 901 10.72 -24.14 39.94
N THR A 902 11.70 -25.03 40.02
CA THR A 902 13.08 -24.74 40.45
C THR A 902 13.93 -24.19 39.31
N GLY A 903 13.65 -24.60 38.06
CA GLY A 903 14.33 -24.12 36.87
C GLY A 903 13.73 -22.83 36.29
N CYS A 904 13.65 -22.73 34.96
CA CYS A 904 13.16 -21.55 34.26
C CYS A 904 11.70 -21.21 34.60
N ASN A 905 10.87 -22.23 34.86
CA ASN A 905 9.42 -22.11 35.00
C ASN A 905 8.83 -21.21 33.91
N LEU A 906 8.99 -21.64 32.66
CA LEU A 906 8.69 -20.83 31.48
C LEU A 906 7.24 -20.29 31.46
N GLN A 907 6.33 -20.98 32.15
CA GLN A 907 4.93 -20.57 32.31
C GLN A 907 4.75 -19.29 33.14
N THR A 908 5.66 -19.01 34.07
CA THR A 908 5.65 -17.79 34.91
C THR A 908 6.55 -16.67 34.40
N THR A 909 7.29 -16.93 33.33
CA THR A 909 8.20 -15.97 32.70
C THR A 909 7.40 -14.81 32.07
N PRO A 910 7.84 -13.55 32.22
CA PRO A 910 7.22 -12.41 31.54
C PRO A 910 7.10 -12.61 30.02
N ALA A 911 6.12 -11.97 29.38
CA ALA A 911 5.95 -12.09 27.91
C ALA A 911 7.19 -11.69 27.10
N ALA A 912 8.03 -10.81 27.65
CA ALA A 912 9.29 -10.39 27.05
C ALA A 912 10.45 -11.38 27.23
N GLY A 913 10.29 -12.44 28.04
CA GLY A 913 11.28 -13.49 28.26
C GLY A 913 10.95 -14.73 27.41
N THR A 914 11.84 -15.09 26.49
CA THR A 914 11.68 -16.24 25.60
C THR A 914 12.92 -17.12 25.67
N LEU A 915 12.71 -18.44 25.64
CA LEU A 915 13.79 -19.40 25.43
C LEU A 915 13.92 -19.56 23.91
N ASN A 916 15.07 -19.22 23.36
CA ASN A 916 15.27 -19.02 21.92
C ASN A 916 16.21 -20.02 21.29
N ALA A 917 17.10 -20.60 22.06
CA ALA A 917 18.06 -21.52 21.52
C ALA A 917 18.42 -22.54 22.59
N ILE A 918 18.66 -23.76 22.14
CA ILE A 918 19.28 -24.81 22.93
C ILE A 918 20.42 -25.43 22.12
N THR A 919 21.58 -25.63 22.72
CA THR A 919 22.66 -26.46 22.16
C THR A 919 23.01 -27.58 23.09
N MET A 920 23.39 -28.72 22.53
CA MET A 920 23.81 -29.89 23.30
C MET A 920 24.88 -30.70 22.59
N ASP A 921 25.52 -31.56 23.36
CA ASP A 921 26.35 -32.65 22.86
C ASP A 921 25.47 -33.84 22.49
N PHE A 922 25.87 -34.60 21.47
CA PHE A 922 25.23 -35.83 21.02
C PHE A 922 23.73 -35.70 20.75
N TYR A 923 23.31 -34.62 20.07
CA TYR A 923 21.88 -34.36 19.84
C TYR A 923 21.18 -35.54 19.13
N GLN A 924 21.92 -36.33 18.34
CA GLN A 924 21.42 -37.47 17.57
C GLN A 924 20.70 -38.48 18.46
N LYS A 925 21.18 -38.67 19.71
CA LYS A 925 20.61 -39.62 20.67
C LYS A 925 19.25 -39.18 21.22
N HIS A 926 18.91 -37.90 21.08
CA HIS A 926 17.68 -37.33 21.61
C HIS A 926 16.86 -36.60 20.54
N LEU A 927 17.18 -36.80 19.26
CA LEU A 927 16.64 -36.01 18.15
C LEU A 927 15.11 -35.99 18.14
N GLU A 928 14.46 -37.12 18.41
CA GLU A 928 12.99 -37.22 18.49
C GLU A 928 12.41 -36.29 19.56
N TYR A 929 12.96 -36.32 20.78
CA TYR A 929 12.58 -35.43 21.87
C TYR A 929 12.86 -33.96 21.53
N LEU A 930 13.97 -33.66 20.87
CA LEU A 930 14.34 -32.29 20.52
C LEU A 930 13.40 -31.69 19.48
N ASN A 931 13.00 -32.48 18.48
CA ASN A 931 12.03 -32.06 17.48
C ASN A 931 10.64 -31.81 18.11
N ASP A 932 10.23 -32.64 19.07
CA ASP A 932 9.03 -32.39 19.89
C ASP A 932 9.17 -31.09 20.71
N LEU A 933 10.28 -30.91 21.41
CA LEU A 933 10.57 -29.71 22.19
C LEU A 933 10.53 -28.45 21.31
N GLN A 934 11.10 -28.50 20.11
CA GLN A 934 11.11 -27.38 19.17
C GLN A 934 9.69 -26.96 18.77
N LYS A 935 8.83 -27.93 18.39
CA LYS A 935 7.42 -27.69 18.07
C LYS A 935 6.69 -26.97 19.21
N ARG A 936 6.83 -27.48 20.44
CA ARG A 936 6.18 -26.92 21.63
C ARG A 936 6.72 -25.53 21.99
N MET A 937 8.03 -25.35 21.92
CA MET A 937 8.68 -24.08 22.25
C MET A 937 8.35 -22.97 21.25
N LEU A 938 8.24 -23.28 19.95
CA LEU A 938 7.81 -22.33 18.94
C LEU A 938 6.38 -21.84 19.19
N ARG A 939 5.45 -22.75 19.53
CA ARG A 939 4.09 -22.39 19.96
C ARG A 939 4.12 -21.43 21.13
N VAL A 940 4.87 -21.74 22.20
CA VAL A 940 4.95 -20.88 23.40
C VAL A 940 5.54 -19.51 23.06
N ASN A 941 6.62 -19.43 22.27
CA ASN A 941 7.23 -18.16 21.92
C ASN A 941 6.34 -17.31 21.01
N TYR A 942 5.62 -17.94 20.07
CA TYR A 942 4.66 -17.26 19.20
C TYR A 942 3.51 -16.64 20.00
N GLU A 943 2.94 -17.41 20.93
CA GLU A 943 1.89 -16.93 21.82
C GLU A 943 2.36 -15.77 22.70
N LYS A 944 3.56 -15.89 23.30
CA LYS A 944 4.17 -14.80 24.08
C LYS A 944 4.40 -13.55 23.25
N TRP A 945 4.84 -13.69 22.01
CA TRP A 945 5.04 -12.57 21.08
C TRP A 945 3.71 -11.87 20.76
N GLN A 946 2.61 -12.62 20.62
CA GLN A 946 1.25 -12.08 20.46
C GLN A 946 0.68 -11.48 21.75
N GLY A 947 1.43 -11.46 22.85
CA GLY A 947 0.97 -11.00 24.16
C GLY A 947 0.00 -11.96 24.85
N ARG A 948 -0.07 -13.22 24.40
CA ARG A 948 -0.88 -14.30 24.99
C ARG A 948 -0.01 -15.18 25.89
N SER A 949 -0.63 -15.81 26.89
CA SER A 949 0.03 -16.80 27.73
C SER A 949 -0.44 -18.20 27.36
N THR A 950 0.50 -19.11 27.15
CA THR A 950 0.22 -20.52 26.89
C THR A 950 1.07 -21.38 27.83
N LYS A 951 0.46 -22.42 28.37
CA LYS A 951 1.16 -23.42 29.20
C LYS A 951 2.04 -24.28 28.29
N LEU A 952 3.30 -24.47 28.68
CA LEU A 952 4.17 -25.48 28.08
C LEU A 952 3.71 -26.86 28.57
N GLU A 953 3.25 -27.70 27.64
CA GLU A 953 2.90 -29.09 27.93
C GLU A 953 4.19 -29.93 28.02
N VAL A 954 4.23 -30.85 28.98
CA VAL A 954 5.36 -31.79 29.15
C VAL A 954 5.33 -32.81 28.00
N SER A 955 6.49 -33.15 27.46
CA SER A 955 6.59 -34.15 26.39
C SER A 955 6.00 -35.50 26.79
N THR A 956 5.31 -36.18 25.88
CA THR A 956 4.91 -37.58 26.08
C THR A 956 6.10 -38.54 25.97
N LEU A 957 7.17 -38.13 25.29
CA LEU A 957 8.40 -38.93 25.13
C LEU A 957 9.19 -39.09 26.43
N THR A 958 8.92 -38.24 27.43
CA THR A 958 9.44 -38.39 28.80
C THR A 958 8.47 -39.13 29.70
N SER A 959 7.26 -39.47 29.25
CA SER A 959 6.29 -40.22 30.07
C SER A 959 6.39 -41.75 29.92
N LEU A 960 7.23 -42.22 28.98
CA LEU A 960 7.45 -43.63 28.68
C LEU A 960 8.73 -44.17 29.35
N GLU A 961 8.73 -44.20 30.69
CA GLU A 961 9.18 -45.36 31.46
C GLU A 961 8.86 -45.19 32.95
N PRO A 962 7.92 -46.00 33.48
CA PRO A 962 7.98 -46.46 34.84
C PRO A 962 8.17 -47.98 34.82
N SER A 963 9.41 -48.47 34.79
CA SER A 963 9.72 -49.78 35.36
C SER A 963 10.45 -49.57 36.67
N GLN A 964 9.67 -49.73 37.75
CA GLN A 964 10.17 -50.06 39.07
C GLN A 964 11.21 -51.19 38.95
N GLU A 965 12.50 -50.88 39.09
CA GLU A 965 13.34 -51.80 39.84
C GLU A 965 12.89 -51.68 41.29
N GLU A 966 11.97 -52.58 41.69
CA GLU A 966 11.76 -52.87 43.10
C GLU A 966 13.13 -53.01 43.77
N PRO A 967 13.39 -52.33 44.89
CA PRO A 967 14.59 -52.58 45.65
C PRO A 967 14.54 -54.05 46.07
N ARG A 968 15.44 -54.87 45.54
CA ARG A 968 15.73 -56.20 46.09
C ARG A 968 16.11 -55.98 47.56
N VAL A 969 15.15 -56.22 48.44
CA VAL A 969 15.38 -56.55 49.83
C VAL A 969 16.35 -57.73 49.81
N ARG A 970 17.62 -57.46 50.12
CA ARG A 970 18.53 -58.51 50.59
C ARG A 970 18.23 -58.70 52.05
N ASP A 971 17.49 -59.76 52.33
CA ASP A 971 17.57 -60.48 53.59
C ASP A 971 19.02 -60.96 53.83
N GLU A 972 19.44 -60.81 55.09
CA GLU A 972 20.42 -61.62 55.84
C GLU A 972 21.89 -61.69 55.35
N LEU A 973 22.78 -60.94 56.03
CA LEU A 973 23.82 -61.38 57.00
C LEU A 973 24.96 -60.35 57.15
#